data_AF-A0A0D2X5N3-F1
#
_entry.id   AF-A0A0D2X5N3-F1
#
_cell.length_a   1.000
_cell.length_b   1.000
_cell.length_c   1.000
_cell.angle_alpha   90.00
_cell.angle_beta   90.00
_cell.angle_gamma   90.00
#
_symmetry.space_group_name_H-M   'P 1'
#
loop_
_entity.id
_entity.type
_entity.pdbx_description
1 polymer ?
#
loop_
_entity_poly.entity_id
_entity_poly.type
_entity_poly.pdbx_seq_one_letter_code
_entity_poly.pdbx_strand_id
1 'polypeptide(L)'
;MVKQAVPSAASAPTPTPVRATRATRPKTGGSLSSTDAVEDDRVVAPMEVDPPKPKRAAARVAANAAAAATPAVQVATTTIAAPRGRTSKAAAPVPATSISEPLSKTAQKKATAPTNQGSQTVSYHLRARKPIQVAVARTSKTSSTSSNGVPTTIRSKRRAAEMAGENTSTSKKNKKKARQTDADDADDGDYEDCDDDTAGDGDDNQDSKKLSREEAIGEALLQNTTLTTLDLGECVIDFKNARMQPIAAALVQNKTLTTLRTRNYIDAVIADALTQNTTLTELSGYLDANGARSMAKALTQNATLTTLYLHSGKFGSAESNPIAAILKQNTSLTTLELYGPQIGDFGAQAIGEALKSNTTLTALRLIGNDIGSAGAQAIGEALKTNSALTTLVLNNNKIGEAGARAIADALVCNKTLTTLSMYWCSIGDAGVEAIVHALEKNTTLTSLNLKNNITLGSGAQAAIPRMLQVNTTLTELDLGDNRLNSVGFQAIAEALARNTSLTTLSLAYNAMELAGAQAIATALKSNTTLTTLDLDHSRSGDAGAQAIADALRQNKTLTTLQIGTAGLQAIGGALAQNNTLTTLNLSMNPIDDVGANSIAEMLKSNTSLTTLDQLRFKVHEIAEALKQNTALTTLDLSSNDRGLIAFNPIGAVGAQAIAEALKQSKTLTTLRLNNNAIGTAGVKPIAEALKVNTALTTLELDGNSIGDAETQAIAPALVQNTTLTSLKLGNGVLGKAGAHAIATVLKQNAKLTTLEVTARFVDSGVQTIAAALKHNTTLTTFKLRDMNRYDPEFEREMSEPLTTERLLPQVRNPHGFGLEKALSRVSRLFMRENIVDSAGVQVIQEVLSLIKPSKLEIRFGLDDFGAQVLATSLKQNSWMTELNLRSSQVGPIGAQAIAEALMQNTKLTILNLSSTQLGDAGAEAISKALRVNTTLTTLNLYECWIGSAGAQALAEELKQNVGLTSFYLSRNSIGDSGANAMAAVISQNTTLTTLDLGKNHIGDAGAARLAEALLRNTTLKGLSLWYNEMSEAGQRVMAAARSQNSALDWLNLSENQPPN
;
A
#
# COMPACT_ATOMS: atom_id res chain seq x y z
N MET A 1 -57.60 33.40 1.84
CA MET A 1 -58.06 34.55 1.01
C MET A 1 -57.10 34.66 -0.18
N VAL A 2 -57.59 34.69 -1.42
CA VAL A 2 -57.60 35.87 -2.32
C VAL A 2 -56.18 36.31 -2.75
N LYS A 3 -55.78 36.35 -4.04
CA LYS A 3 -56.35 35.83 -5.32
C LYS A 3 -55.27 35.93 -6.43
N GLN A 4 -55.42 35.12 -7.49
CA GLN A 4 -55.26 35.37 -8.96
C GLN A 4 -54.30 36.51 -9.48
N ALA A 5 -53.69 36.44 -10.68
CA ALA A 5 -54.16 35.81 -11.93
C ALA A 5 -53.05 35.44 -12.94
N VAL A 6 -53.44 34.69 -13.98
CA VAL A 6 -52.72 34.46 -15.26
C VAL A 6 -53.76 34.50 -16.41
N PRO A 7 -53.43 35.05 -17.58
CA PRO A 7 -53.65 34.36 -18.86
C PRO A 7 -52.39 34.47 -19.79
N SER A 8 -52.02 33.57 -20.71
CA SER A 8 -52.77 32.72 -21.69
C SER A 8 -53.28 33.52 -22.91
N ALA A 9 -53.00 33.23 -24.20
CA ALA A 9 -52.07 32.26 -24.85
C ALA A 9 -51.41 32.93 -26.11
N ALA A 10 -51.25 32.42 -27.36
CA ALA A 10 -51.68 31.21 -28.10
C ALA A 10 -50.86 30.99 -29.42
N SER A 11 -51.16 29.89 -30.14
CA SER A 11 -50.99 29.62 -31.60
C SER A 11 -49.62 29.63 -32.31
N ALA A 12 -49.27 28.48 -32.90
CA ALA A 12 -48.47 28.31 -34.15
C ALA A 12 -49.46 28.08 -35.35
N PRO A 13 -49.07 27.87 -36.65
CA PRO A 13 -48.01 26.97 -37.15
C PRO A 13 -47.18 27.47 -38.37
N THR A 14 -46.41 26.56 -38.98
CA THR A 14 -45.47 26.70 -40.12
C THR A 14 -46.15 26.65 -41.52
N PRO A 15 -45.51 27.09 -42.63
CA PRO A 15 -44.60 26.21 -43.41
C PRO A 15 -43.37 26.88 -44.11
N THR A 16 -42.51 26.04 -44.71
CA THR A 16 -41.31 26.29 -45.56
C THR A 16 -41.69 26.46 -47.07
N PRO A 17 -40.82 26.44 -48.13
CA PRO A 17 -39.34 26.23 -48.25
C PRO A 17 -38.57 27.14 -49.29
N VAL A 18 -37.27 26.84 -49.55
CA VAL A 18 -36.59 26.64 -50.88
C VAL A 18 -35.11 27.13 -50.99
N ARG A 19 -34.27 26.28 -51.63
CA ARG A 19 -32.89 26.39 -52.23
C ARG A 19 -32.09 27.70 -52.18
N ALA A 20 -30.74 27.77 -52.05
CA ALA A 20 -29.57 26.85 -52.17
C ALA A 20 -28.80 26.74 -53.52
N THR A 21 -27.54 27.24 -53.51
CA THR A 21 -26.37 26.91 -54.37
C THR A 21 -25.09 27.47 -53.69
N ARG A 22 -23.84 27.04 -53.90
CA ARG A 22 -23.12 25.76 -54.12
C ARG A 22 -21.66 26.12 -54.50
N ALA A 23 -20.68 25.31 -54.03
CA ALA A 23 -19.23 25.34 -54.35
C ALA A 23 -18.42 26.46 -53.64
N THR A 24 -17.07 26.45 -53.53
CA THR A 24 -16.04 25.53 -54.09
C THR A 24 -14.84 25.33 -53.13
N ARG A 25 -13.88 24.45 -53.48
CA ARG A 25 -12.49 24.30 -52.97
C ARG A 25 -11.51 24.65 -54.14
N PRO A 26 -10.14 24.65 -54.07
CA PRO A 26 -9.27 23.83 -53.21
C PRO A 26 -7.93 24.44 -52.69
N LYS A 27 -7.19 23.60 -51.95
CA LYS A 27 -5.73 23.47 -51.74
C LYS A 27 -4.75 24.45 -52.44
N THR A 28 -3.76 24.93 -51.67
CA THR A 28 -2.29 24.63 -51.68
C THR A 28 -1.68 25.26 -50.41
N GLY A 29 -0.43 25.10 -50.00
CA GLY A 29 0.77 24.36 -50.45
C GLY A 29 1.98 25.04 -49.80
N GLY A 30 2.84 24.31 -49.08
CA GLY A 30 3.78 24.94 -48.13
C GLY A 30 5.23 25.12 -48.61
N SER A 31 6.13 25.22 -47.62
CA SER A 31 7.61 25.19 -47.67
C SER A 31 8.36 26.53 -47.74
N LEU A 32 9.52 26.55 -47.03
CA LEU A 32 10.66 27.46 -47.12
C LEU A 32 10.43 28.94 -46.71
N SER A 33 11.39 29.66 -46.12
CA SER A 33 12.60 29.27 -45.37
C SER A 33 13.16 30.48 -44.59
N SER A 34 14.25 30.27 -43.83
CA SER A 34 15.27 31.25 -43.42
C SER A 34 15.44 32.45 -44.37
N THR A 35 15.78 33.67 -43.93
CA THR A 35 16.89 34.07 -43.03
C THR A 35 16.65 35.44 -42.36
N ASP A 36 17.45 35.78 -41.34
CA ASP A 36 18.20 37.03 -41.03
C ASP A 36 17.68 38.41 -41.57
N ALA A 37 17.89 39.57 -40.93
CA ALA A 37 18.88 39.93 -39.90
C ALA A 37 18.53 41.27 -39.16
N VAL A 38 19.04 41.41 -37.91
CA VAL A 38 19.95 42.50 -37.46
C VAL A 38 19.58 44.01 -37.66
N GLU A 39 19.44 44.73 -36.51
CA GLU A 39 19.87 46.15 -36.25
C GLU A 39 19.25 47.32 -37.08
N ASP A 40 19.24 48.60 -36.67
CA ASP A 40 19.41 49.20 -35.32
C ASP A 40 18.60 50.51 -35.11
N ASP A 41 18.51 50.91 -33.84
CA ASP A 41 18.51 52.26 -33.26
C ASP A 41 18.69 53.51 -34.20
N ARG A 42 17.71 54.45 -34.25
CA ARG A 42 17.85 55.86 -33.73
C ARG A 42 16.75 56.89 -34.07
N VAL A 43 16.25 57.53 -33.01
CA VAL A 43 16.11 59.00 -32.75
C VAL A 43 15.55 59.94 -33.85
N VAL A 44 14.48 60.66 -33.51
CA VAL A 44 14.36 62.15 -33.56
C VAL A 44 13.11 62.60 -32.76
N ALA A 45 13.18 63.79 -32.14
CA ALA A 45 12.10 64.46 -31.37
C ALA A 45 11.89 65.89 -31.97
N PRO A 46 11.12 66.86 -31.38
CA PRO A 46 10.19 66.85 -30.23
C PRO A 46 8.83 67.54 -30.56
N MET A 47 7.99 67.85 -29.55
CA MET A 47 7.46 69.22 -29.26
C MET A 47 6.47 69.24 -28.07
N GLU A 48 6.10 70.44 -27.62
CA GLU A 48 5.25 70.77 -26.44
C GLU A 48 3.74 70.50 -26.70
N VAL A 49 2.79 70.54 -25.74
CA VAL A 49 2.26 71.72 -25.02
C VAL A 49 1.41 71.31 -23.79
N ASP A 50 1.44 72.15 -22.73
CA ASP A 50 0.59 72.19 -21.51
C ASP A 50 0.07 73.66 -21.37
N PRO A 51 -0.90 74.09 -20.51
CA PRO A 51 -1.60 73.42 -19.40
C PRO A 51 -3.17 73.46 -19.61
N PRO A 52 -4.12 73.58 -18.61
CA PRO A 52 -4.10 74.39 -17.38
C PRO A 52 -4.49 73.70 -16.04
N LYS A 53 -4.09 74.36 -14.95
CA LYS A 53 -4.68 74.34 -13.58
C LYS A 53 -4.94 75.81 -13.19
N PRO A 54 -5.83 76.21 -12.23
CA PRO A 54 -5.55 76.07 -10.77
C PRO A 54 -6.81 75.93 -9.86
N LYS A 55 -6.70 75.54 -8.57
CA LYS A 55 -6.51 76.41 -7.36
C LYS A 55 -6.69 75.52 -6.08
N ARG A 56 -6.11 75.77 -4.89
CA ARG A 56 -5.02 76.67 -4.42
C ARG A 56 -4.58 76.31 -2.96
N ALA A 57 -3.30 76.50 -2.63
CA ALA A 57 -2.71 76.80 -1.29
C ALA A 57 -2.78 75.77 -0.11
N ALA A 58 -1.83 75.72 0.85
CA ALA A 58 -0.42 76.19 0.92
C ALA A 58 0.34 75.70 2.19
N ALA A 59 1.70 75.66 2.13
CA ALA A 59 2.69 75.68 3.25
C ALA A 59 2.76 74.46 4.22
N ARG A 60 3.86 74.10 4.93
CA ARG A 60 5.33 74.36 4.96
C ARG A 60 5.96 73.35 5.99
N VAL A 61 7.26 73.02 6.10
CA VAL A 61 8.44 72.92 5.19
C VAL A 61 9.66 72.30 5.96
N ALA A 62 10.64 71.73 5.25
CA ALA A 62 12.05 71.46 5.64
C ALA A 62 12.42 70.41 6.73
N ALA A 63 12.74 69.19 6.26
CA ALA A 63 14.07 68.54 6.22
C ALA A 63 15.05 68.43 7.43
N ASN A 64 15.64 67.21 7.50
CA ASN A 64 17.04 66.83 7.81
C ASN A 64 17.54 66.42 9.23
N ALA A 65 18.34 65.34 9.19
CA ALA A 65 19.56 65.02 9.97
C ALA A 65 19.49 64.45 11.42
N ALA A 66 19.70 63.13 11.50
CA ALA A 66 20.81 62.46 12.20
C ALA A 66 20.91 62.40 13.75
N ALA A 67 21.85 61.53 14.17
CA ALA A 67 22.41 61.30 15.51
C ALA A 67 21.57 60.48 16.51
N ALA A 68 22.30 59.69 17.30
CA ALA A 68 21.79 58.86 18.41
C ALA A 68 22.50 59.23 19.70
N ALA A 69 21.83 59.09 20.85
CA ALA A 69 22.45 58.86 22.15
C ALA A 69 21.42 58.37 23.17
N THR A 70 21.78 57.34 23.95
CA THR A 70 21.24 57.15 25.30
C THR A 70 21.83 58.21 26.24
N PRO A 71 21.18 58.47 27.39
CA PRO A 71 21.85 58.08 28.62
C PRO A 71 20.91 57.42 29.65
N ALA A 72 21.47 57.01 30.78
CA ALA A 72 20.76 56.47 31.93
C ALA A 72 21.42 57.01 33.23
N VAL A 73 21.02 56.44 34.38
CA VAL A 73 21.77 56.38 35.66
C VAL A 73 21.50 57.48 36.73
N GLN A 74 20.89 57.02 37.85
CA GLN A 74 21.09 57.40 39.27
C GLN A 74 20.37 58.58 39.98
N VAL A 75 20.55 58.53 41.33
CA VAL A 75 20.29 59.48 42.43
C VAL A 75 18.96 59.26 43.20
N ALA A 76 18.89 59.07 44.53
CA ALA A 76 19.89 58.64 45.55
C ALA A 76 19.22 58.35 46.94
N THR A 77 19.87 57.53 47.81
CA THR A 77 19.96 57.64 49.33
C THR A 77 18.68 57.60 50.23
N THR A 78 18.65 57.22 51.53
CA THR A 78 19.63 56.78 52.57
C THR A 78 18.96 56.11 53.82
N THR A 79 19.61 55.12 54.49
CA THR A 79 19.61 54.80 55.98
C THR A 79 18.29 54.43 56.76
N ILE A 80 18.22 53.76 57.94
CA ILE A 80 19.18 53.05 58.85
C ILE A 80 18.51 51.93 59.74
N ALA A 81 19.36 51.02 60.27
CA ALA A 81 19.25 49.82 61.15
C ALA A 81 18.12 49.50 62.19
N ALA A 82 17.70 48.20 62.18
CA ALA A 82 17.78 47.15 63.26
C ALA A 82 17.04 47.30 64.64
N PRO A 83 17.06 46.33 65.64
CA PRO A 83 17.74 45.01 65.73
C PRO A 83 17.02 43.80 66.46
N ARG A 84 17.69 42.60 66.48
CA ARG A 84 17.50 41.36 67.34
C ARG A 84 16.30 40.43 67.02
N GLY A 85 16.35 39.07 67.13
CA GLY A 85 17.47 38.11 67.21
C GLY A 85 17.15 36.71 67.85
N ARG A 86 17.74 35.59 67.33
CA ARG A 86 17.71 34.15 67.82
C ARG A 86 16.36 33.38 67.64
N THR A 87 16.22 32.03 67.54
CA THR A 87 17.07 30.78 67.49
C THR A 87 16.23 29.63 66.87
N SER A 88 16.62 28.85 65.84
CA SER A 88 17.49 27.63 65.75
C SER A 88 16.88 26.24 66.10
N LYS A 89 17.03 25.25 65.19
CA LYS A 89 16.82 23.76 65.34
C LYS A 89 15.37 23.26 65.53
N ALA A 90 15.01 21.97 65.34
CA ALA A 90 15.44 20.88 64.42
C ALA A 90 14.56 19.61 64.60
N ALA A 91 14.71 18.62 63.71
CA ALA A 91 14.32 17.19 63.84
C ALA A 91 12.84 16.75 63.58
N ALA A 92 12.71 15.45 63.28
CA ALA A 92 11.50 14.63 63.06
C ALA A 92 11.37 13.64 64.27
N PRO A 93 10.76 12.40 64.26
CA PRO A 93 10.11 11.64 63.17
C PRO A 93 8.82 10.82 63.56
N VAL A 94 8.24 10.13 62.55
CA VAL A 94 7.85 8.68 62.47
C VAL A 94 7.79 7.92 63.83
N PRO A 95 6.73 7.14 64.18
CA PRO A 95 6.44 5.87 63.48
C PRO A 95 5.02 5.23 63.52
N ALA A 96 4.86 4.14 62.75
CA ALA A 96 4.17 2.86 63.08
C ALA A 96 2.65 2.86 63.46
N THR A 97 1.86 1.78 63.28
CA THR A 97 2.08 0.46 62.65
C THR A 97 0.76 -0.14 62.13
N SER A 98 0.86 -0.83 61.00
CA SER A 98 0.21 -2.09 60.56
C SER A 98 -0.83 -2.85 61.41
N ILE A 99 -1.60 -3.70 60.69
CA ILE A 99 -2.29 -4.96 61.07
C ILE A 99 -3.84 -4.92 61.12
N SER A 100 -4.43 -5.90 60.43
CA SER A 100 -5.77 -6.53 60.56
C SER A 100 -7.07 -5.68 60.60
N GLU A 101 -7.89 -5.84 59.54
CA GLU A 101 -9.14 -6.64 59.52
C GLU A 101 -9.64 -7.32 60.84
N PRO A 102 -10.91 -7.81 60.96
CA PRO A 102 -12.01 -7.84 59.98
C PRO A 102 -13.44 -7.57 60.57
N LEU A 103 -14.47 -7.99 59.82
CA LEU A 103 -15.80 -8.45 60.26
C LEU A 103 -16.87 -7.44 60.79
N SER A 104 -17.77 -7.08 59.86
CA SER A 104 -19.12 -7.70 59.72
C SER A 104 -20.39 -6.82 59.88
N LYS A 105 -21.43 -7.20 59.09
CA LYS A 105 -22.89 -7.26 59.40
C LYS A 105 -23.60 -6.02 60.01
N THR A 106 -24.81 -5.58 59.61
CA THR A 106 -25.81 -6.15 58.67
C THR A 106 -26.84 -5.12 58.18
N ALA A 107 -27.36 -5.32 56.97
CA ALA A 107 -28.77 -5.18 56.54
C ALA A 107 -29.65 -3.93 56.86
N GLN A 108 -30.10 -3.32 55.75
CA GLN A 108 -31.52 -3.09 55.36
C GLN A 108 -32.24 -1.73 55.50
N LYS A 109 -32.99 -1.43 54.42
CA LYS A 109 -34.11 -0.49 54.20
C LYS A 109 -33.75 1.01 54.23
N LYS A 110 -33.89 1.81 53.15
CA LYS A 110 -34.91 1.98 52.06
C LYS A 110 -35.94 3.06 52.39
N ALA A 111 -35.78 4.22 51.75
CA ALA A 111 -36.78 5.28 51.60
C ALA A 111 -36.78 5.78 50.13
N THR A 112 -37.84 6.45 49.69
CA THR A 112 -38.10 6.80 48.28
C THR A 112 -38.04 8.30 47.99
N ALA A 113 -37.75 8.66 46.74
CA ALA A 113 -37.67 10.04 46.25
C ALA A 113 -39.02 10.58 45.71
N PRO A 114 -39.11 11.89 45.46
CA PRO A 114 -40.02 12.49 44.49
C PRO A 114 -39.33 12.87 43.16
N THR A 115 -40.14 13.28 42.17
CA THR A 115 -39.79 13.73 40.81
C THR A 115 -39.43 15.24 40.79
N ASN A 116 -39.13 15.95 39.68
CA ASN A 116 -39.53 15.80 38.27
C ASN A 116 -38.67 16.67 37.28
N GLN A 117 -38.93 16.55 35.97
CA GLN A 117 -38.36 17.31 34.82
C GLN A 117 -36.87 17.03 34.46
N GLY A 118 -36.42 17.16 33.19
CA GLY A 118 -37.15 17.32 31.92
C GLY A 118 -36.28 17.88 30.77
N SER A 119 -36.23 17.18 29.61
CA SER A 119 -35.50 17.54 28.36
C SER A 119 -33.96 17.60 28.48
N GLN A 120 -33.14 16.65 27.98
CA GLN A 120 -32.92 16.09 26.62
C GLN A 120 -31.89 16.82 25.75
N THR A 121 -30.65 16.32 25.79
CA THR A 121 -29.62 16.47 24.75
C THR A 121 -29.10 15.07 24.42
N VAL A 122 -28.99 14.71 23.14
CA VAL A 122 -28.66 13.33 22.72
C VAL A 122 -27.15 13.13 22.60
N SER A 123 -26.63 11.98 23.05
CA SER A 123 -25.24 11.57 22.88
C SER A 123 -25.12 10.05 22.87
N TYR A 124 -24.72 9.46 21.75
CA TYR A 124 -24.39 8.04 21.65
C TYR A 124 -22.90 7.85 21.96
N HIS A 125 -22.48 7.15 23.02
CA HIS A 125 -22.70 5.75 23.41
C HIS A 125 -21.86 4.74 22.61
N LEU A 126 -20.62 4.56 23.06
CA LEU A 126 -19.83 3.34 22.88
C LEU A 126 -19.20 2.98 24.23
N ARG A 127 -19.73 1.94 24.91
CA ARG A 127 -19.06 1.32 26.07
C ARG A 127 -19.42 -0.16 26.21
N ALA A 128 -18.38 -0.97 26.35
CA ALA A 128 -18.49 -2.42 26.48
C ALA A 128 -19.07 -2.86 27.83
N ARG A 129 -19.50 -4.13 27.91
CA ARG A 129 -19.63 -4.87 29.17
C ARG A 129 -18.69 -6.08 29.17
N LYS A 130 -17.99 -6.30 30.28
CA LYS A 130 -17.17 -7.51 30.54
C LYS A 130 -18.03 -8.63 31.16
N PRO A 131 -17.60 -9.90 31.05
CA PRO A 131 -18.34 -11.06 31.56
C PRO A 131 -17.99 -11.42 33.02
N ILE A 132 -18.92 -12.07 33.73
CA ILE A 132 -18.67 -12.91 34.93
C ILE A 132 -19.57 -14.16 34.82
N GLN A 133 -19.10 -15.29 35.36
CA GLN A 133 -19.70 -16.64 35.27
C GLN A 133 -20.55 -17.03 36.51
N VAL A 134 -20.92 -18.32 36.57
CA VAL A 134 -21.30 -19.17 37.73
C VAL A 134 -22.81 -19.32 38.01
N ALA A 135 -23.39 -20.51 38.24
CA ALA A 135 -23.07 -21.90 37.84
C ALA A 135 -24.25 -22.88 38.23
N VAL A 136 -24.13 -24.16 37.84
CA VAL A 136 -24.77 -25.38 38.42
C VAL A 136 -26.31 -25.52 38.37
N ALA A 137 -26.79 -26.56 37.65
CA ALA A 137 -27.79 -27.52 38.19
C ALA A 137 -27.91 -28.83 37.36
N ARG A 138 -28.09 -29.94 38.08
CA ARG A 138 -28.10 -31.35 37.61
C ARG A 138 -29.40 -31.79 36.90
N THR A 139 -29.22 -32.44 35.74
CA THR A 139 -29.83 -33.72 35.31
C THR A 139 -31.25 -34.16 35.78
N SER A 140 -32.12 -34.42 34.79
CA SER A 140 -32.77 -35.72 34.45
C SER A 140 -34.28 -35.97 34.64
N LYS A 141 -34.89 -36.38 33.50
CA LYS A 141 -35.99 -37.35 33.28
C LYS A 141 -37.41 -37.12 33.83
N THR A 142 -38.38 -37.08 32.89
CA THR A 142 -39.39 -38.17 32.74
C THR A 142 -40.01 -38.22 31.33
N SER A 143 -40.26 -39.46 30.84
CA SER A 143 -41.36 -40.01 30.00
C SER A 143 -42.34 -39.09 29.23
N SER A 144 -42.96 -39.49 28.10
CA SER A 144 -42.98 -40.75 27.30
C SER A 144 -43.64 -40.46 25.93
N THR A 145 -43.36 -41.14 24.81
CA THR A 145 -43.72 -42.56 24.56
C THR A 145 -42.71 -43.36 23.70
N SER A 146 -42.98 -43.61 22.41
CA SER A 146 -42.74 -44.92 21.76
C SER A 146 -42.84 -44.81 20.20
N SER A 147 -42.73 -45.81 19.31
CA SER A 147 -42.40 -47.27 19.28
C SER A 147 -42.48 -47.73 17.80
N ASN A 148 -41.71 -48.65 17.20
CA ASN A 148 -40.54 -49.48 17.58
C ASN A 148 -39.45 -49.32 16.48
N GLY A 149 -38.31 -50.03 16.36
CA GLY A 149 -37.73 -51.18 17.08
C GLY A 149 -36.18 -51.10 17.09
N VAL A 150 -35.37 -52.05 17.61
CA VAL A 150 -35.51 -53.51 17.89
C VAL A 150 -35.34 -54.39 16.64
N PRO A 151 -34.40 -55.38 16.60
CA PRO A 151 -33.28 -55.74 17.50
C PRO A 151 -31.89 -55.45 16.82
N THR A 152 -30.71 -56.11 16.94
CA THR A 152 -30.26 -57.36 17.62
C THR A 152 -28.73 -57.39 17.95
N THR A 153 -28.30 -56.98 19.17
CA THR A 153 -27.22 -57.65 19.99
C THR A 153 -25.71 -57.64 19.55
N ILE A 154 -24.66 -57.77 20.40
CA ILE A 154 -24.52 -57.95 21.88
C ILE A 154 -23.13 -57.52 22.46
N ARG A 155 -23.10 -57.11 23.76
CA ARG A 155 -21.99 -57.06 24.79
C ARG A 155 -20.58 -56.52 24.42
N SER A 156 -19.99 -55.49 25.07
CA SER A 156 -19.58 -55.26 26.51
C SER A 156 -18.27 -55.97 26.94
N LYS A 157 -17.36 -55.44 27.78
CA LYS A 157 -17.61 -54.83 29.12
C LYS A 157 -16.35 -54.16 29.79
N ARG A 158 -16.52 -52.96 30.37
CA ARG A 158 -16.04 -52.44 31.70
C ARG A 158 -14.55 -52.43 32.19
N ARG A 159 -14.24 -51.33 32.93
CA ARG A 159 -13.31 -51.15 34.10
C ARG A 159 -11.78 -51.11 33.83
N ALA A 160 -10.92 -50.53 34.70
CA ALA A 160 -11.02 -49.47 35.76
C ALA A 160 -9.62 -49.12 36.34
N ALA A 161 -9.54 -48.03 37.13
CA ALA A 161 -8.40 -47.54 37.94
C ALA A 161 -7.13 -47.10 37.15
N GLU A 162 -6.31 -46.10 37.54
CA GLU A 162 -6.04 -45.33 38.78
C GLU A 162 -4.87 -45.85 39.65
N MET A 163 -3.97 -44.91 40.01
CA MET A 163 -2.82 -44.95 40.96
C MET A 163 -1.46 -45.60 40.59
N ALA A 164 -0.42 -44.81 40.89
CA ALA A 164 0.93 -45.15 41.41
C ALA A 164 2.06 -45.71 40.49
N GLY A 165 3.30 -45.38 40.88
CA GLY A 165 4.57 -45.77 40.24
C GLY A 165 4.97 -44.84 39.08
N GLU A 166 6.11 -44.13 39.05
CA GLU A 166 7.37 -44.26 39.82
C GLU A 166 7.98 -45.66 39.83
N ASN A 167 8.75 -45.98 38.77
CA ASN A 167 10.20 -45.97 38.98
C ASN A 167 11.03 -45.89 37.69
N THR A 168 12.23 -45.33 37.83
CA THR A 168 13.28 -45.38 36.81
C THR A 168 14.07 -46.68 36.93
N SER A 169 14.37 -47.35 35.81
CA SER A 169 15.46 -48.33 35.76
C SER A 169 16.25 -48.24 34.46
N THR A 170 17.46 -47.68 34.56
CA THR A 170 18.51 -47.77 33.54
C THR A 170 18.85 -49.22 33.19
N SER A 171 19.14 -49.53 31.91
CA SER A 171 20.46 -50.10 31.55
C SER A 171 20.73 -50.21 30.04
N LYS A 172 21.89 -49.69 29.63
CA LYS A 172 22.83 -50.19 28.60
C LYS A 172 22.30 -50.97 27.37
N LYS A 173 22.45 -50.31 26.21
CA LYS A 173 23.11 -50.78 24.97
C LYS A 173 23.11 -52.30 24.66
N ASN A 174 22.71 -52.65 23.42
CA ASN A 174 23.66 -53.32 22.50
C ASN A 174 23.31 -53.19 21.01
N LYS A 175 24.35 -53.19 20.16
CA LYS A 175 24.27 -53.34 18.69
C LYS A 175 24.46 -54.81 18.31
N LYS A 176 23.82 -55.28 17.24
CA LYS A 176 24.19 -56.39 16.30
C LYS A 176 22.97 -56.71 15.40
N LYS A 177 23.08 -57.29 14.20
CA LYS A 177 24.10 -57.26 13.12
C LYS A 177 23.42 -57.81 11.85
N ALA A 178 23.99 -57.60 10.66
CA ALA A 178 23.45 -58.12 9.41
C ALA A 178 23.69 -59.64 9.18
N ARG A 179 22.75 -60.24 8.43
CA ARG A 179 22.75 -61.42 7.54
C ARG A 179 21.51 -61.22 6.63
N GLN A 180 21.46 -61.36 5.31
CA GLN A 180 22.37 -61.94 4.29
C GLN A 180 22.66 -63.43 4.47
N THR A 181 21.94 -64.25 3.70
CA THR A 181 22.41 -65.23 2.67
C THR A 181 21.23 -66.07 2.17
N ASP A 182 21.03 -66.12 0.84
CA ASP A 182 20.81 -67.33 0.00
C ASP A 182 19.52 -68.19 0.22
N ALA A 183 18.86 -68.80 -0.79
CA ALA A 183 18.99 -68.75 -2.26
C ALA A 183 17.73 -69.37 -2.96
N ASP A 184 17.83 -69.59 -4.29
CA ASP A 184 17.20 -70.63 -5.14
C ASP A 184 15.93 -70.32 -6.00
N ASP A 185 15.97 -70.92 -7.20
CA ASP A 185 14.94 -71.29 -8.21
C ASP A 185 14.17 -70.24 -9.07
N ALA A 186 14.78 -69.93 -10.22
CA ALA A 186 14.29 -70.12 -11.63
C ALA A 186 12.85 -69.79 -12.09
N ASP A 187 12.74 -69.08 -13.24
CA ASP A 187 12.35 -69.69 -14.54
C ASP A 187 12.87 -68.81 -15.72
N ASP A 188 12.90 -69.34 -16.95
CA ASP A 188 13.53 -68.74 -18.15
C ASP A 188 12.60 -67.82 -18.99
N GLY A 189 13.16 -67.05 -19.93
CA GLY A 189 12.39 -66.33 -20.97
C GLY A 189 13.12 -65.21 -21.73
N ASP A 190 13.83 -65.57 -22.82
CA ASP A 190 14.48 -64.61 -23.73
C ASP A 190 13.50 -63.71 -24.52
N TYR A 191 13.93 -62.50 -24.94
CA TYR A 191 14.19 -62.21 -26.37
C TYR A 191 14.70 -60.76 -26.62
N GLU A 192 15.93 -60.69 -27.16
CA GLU A 192 16.51 -59.73 -28.13
C GLU A 192 16.15 -58.22 -28.10
N ASP A 193 17.15 -57.43 -27.70
CA ASP A 193 17.77 -56.28 -28.40
C ASP A 193 17.09 -55.68 -29.66
N CYS A 194 17.09 -54.35 -29.70
CA CYS A 194 17.17 -53.55 -30.93
C CYS A 194 17.91 -52.23 -30.63
N ASP A 195 19.24 -52.28 -30.57
CA ASP A 195 20.08 -51.08 -30.65
C ASP A 195 20.02 -50.47 -32.06
N ASP A 196 20.08 -49.14 -32.16
CA ASP A 196 20.60 -48.46 -33.35
C ASP A 196 21.35 -47.19 -32.93
N ASP A 197 22.63 -47.12 -33.28
CA ASP A 197 23.58 -46.10 -32.83
C ASP A 197 23.51 -44.83 -33.70
N THR A 198 23.24 -43.67 -33.09
CA THR A 198 23.81 -42.41 -33.59
C THR A 198 24.24 -41.51 -32.44
N ALA A 199 25.56 -41.30 -32.33
CA ALA A 199 26.17 -40.51 -31.25
C ALA A 199 26.04 -39.00 -31.44
N GLY A 200 25.83 -38.27 -30.35
CA GLY A 200 25.89 -36.80 -30.30
C GLY A 200 25.77 -36.27 -28.87
N ASP A 201 26.77 -35.51 -28.44
CA ASP A 201 26.84 -34.66 -27.23
C ASP A 201 26.35 -35.23 -25.88
N GLY A 202 27.31 -35.58 -25.02
CA GLY A 202 27.07 -35.95 -23.62
C GLY A 202 27.41 -34.84 -22.61
N ASP A 203 27.45 -35.24 -21.34
CA ASP A 203 27.83 -34.45 -20.14
C ASP A 203 26.81 -33.41 -19.63
N ASP A 204 25.71 -33.89 -19.02
CA ASP A 204 24.98 -33.12 -17.98
C ASP A 204 24.18 -34.03 -17.02
N ASN A 205 24.80 -35.10 -16.48
CA ASN A 205 24.11 -36.03 -15.57
C ASN A 205 25.01 -36.65 -14.48
N GLN A 206 25.48 -35.81 -13.54
CA GLN A 206 25.85 -36.28 -12.19
C GLN A 206 24.69 -36.05 -11.22
N ASP A 207 24.51 -36.98 -10.27
CA ASP A 207 23.49 -36.94 -9.20
C ASP A 207 23.66 -35.72 -8.27
N SER A 208 23.16 -34.57 -8.72
CA SER A 208 23.10 -33.36 -7.91
C SER A 208 22.05 -33.51 -6.81
N LYS A 209 22.52 -33.92 -5.63
CA LYS A 209 21.78 -33.92 -4.37
C LYS A 209 21.19 -32.52 -4.14
N LYS A 210 19.90 -32.34 -4.47
CA LYS A 210 19.23 -31.03 -4.51
C LYS A 210 19.44 -30.25 -3.21
N LEU A 211 20.30 -29.23 -3.28
CA LEU A 211 20.57 -28.29 -2.20
C LEU A 211 19.26 -27.65 -1.76
N SER A 212 19.04 -27.52 -0.45
CA SER A 212 18.01 -26.61 0.03
C SER A 212 18.30 -25.18 -0.44
N ARG A 213 17.26 -24.37 -0.60
CA ARG A 213 17.39 -22.93 -0.92
C ARG A 213 18.30 -22.20 0.06
N GLU A 214 18.30 -22.61 1.33
CA GLU A 214 19.16 -22.06 2.37
C GLU A 214 20.64 -22.46 2.18
N GLU A 215 20.92 -23.70 1.76
CA GLU A 215 22.27 -24.15 1.38
C GLU A 215 22.78 -23.43 0.12
N ALA A 216 21.93 -23.28 -0.91
CA ALA A 216 22.31 -22.60 -2.15
C ALA A 216 22.68 -21.13 -1.91
N ILE A 217 21.95 -20.40 -1.05
CA ILE A 217 22.29 -19.03 -0.64
C ILE A 217 23.59 -19.01 0.20
N GLY A 218 23.80 -19.98 1.10
CA GLY A 218 25.04 -20.12 1.85
C GLY A 218 26.28 -20.32 0.96
N GLU A 219 26.19 -21.22 -0.03
CA GLU A 219 27.26 -21.43 -1.01
C GLU A 219 27.51 -20.20 -1.89
N ALA A 220 26.46 -19.45 -2.25
CA ALA A 220 26.60 -18.20 -2.99
C ALA A 220 27.35 -17.14 -2.17
N LEU A 221 27.04 -17.00 -0.88
CA LEU A 221 27.73 -16.08 0.04
C LEU A 221 29.19 -16.49 0.32
N LEU A 222 29.52 -17.78 0.25
CA LEU A 222 30.90 -18.26 0.41
C LEU A 222 31.80 -17.93 -0.80
N GLN A 223 31.22 -17.81 -2.01
CA GLN A 223 31.97 -17.61 -3.25
C GLN A 223 31.90 -16.17 -3.79
N ASN A 224 30.81 -15.45 -3.53
CA ASN A 224 30.66 -14.07 -3.98
C ASN A 224 31.51 -13.10 -3.14
N THR A 225 32.27 -12.25 -3.84
CA THR A 225 33.23 -11.29 -3.25
C THR A 225 32.86 -9.81 -3.45
N THR A 226 31.62 -9.52 -3.86
CA THR A 226 31.15 -8.15 -4.19
C THR A 226 29.85 -7.74 -3.49
N LEU A 227 29.05 -8.72 -3.06
CA LEU A 227 27.82 -8.51 -2.31
C LEU A 227 28.14 -8.00 -0.89
N THR A 228 27.64 -6.82 -0.58
CA THR A 228 27.76 -6.18 0.74
C THR A 228 26.44 -6.18 1.51
N THR A 229 25.32 -6.15 0.78
CA THR A 229 23.96 -6.13 1.33
C THR A 229 23.12 -7.28 0.78
N LEU A 230 22.62 -8.12 1.68
CA LEU A 230 21.61 -9.14 1.38
C LEU A 230 20.35 -8.86 2.19
N ASP A 231 19.21 -8.66 1.51
CA ASP A 231 17.89 -8.53 2.14
C ASP A 231 16.96 -9.67 1.71
N LEU A 232 16.80 -10.66 2.60
CA LEU A 232 15.92 -11.80 2.41
C LEU A 232 14.44 -11.50 2.77
N GLY A 233 14.06 -10.27 3.14
CA GLY A 233 12.66 -9.88 3.38
C GLY A 233 11.84 -10.88 4.21
N GLU A 234 10.61 -11.17 3.77
CA GLU A 234 9.78 -12.31 4.27
C GLU A 234 10.08 -13.64 3.55
N CYS A 235 11.15 -13.68 2.75
CA CYS A 235 11.57 -14.87 2.04
C CYS A 235 12.16 -15.90 3.02
N VAL A 236 11.65 -17.13 2.90
CA VAL A 236 12.45 -18.35 3.09
C VAL A 236 13.05 -18.51 4.49
N ILE A 237 12.26 -19.11 5.38
CA ILE A 237 12.60 -20.35 6.10
C ILE A 237 11.31 -20.95 6.71
N ASP A 238 11.19 -22.27 6.70
CA ASP A 238 10.09 -23.00 7.38
C ASP A 238 10.14 -22.71 8.90
N PHE A 239 8.99 -22.69 9.60
CA PHE A 239 8.88 -22.43 11.06
C PHE A 239 9.53 -23.52 11.95
N LYS A 240 10.47 -24.30 11.39
CA LYS A 240 11.29 -25.32 12.05
C LYS A 240 12.73 -24.80 12.07
N ASN A 241 13.15 -24.31 13.25
CA ASN A 241 14.39 -23.59 13.55
C ASN A 241 15.69 -24.40 13.29
N ALA A 242 15.96 -24.81 12.05
CA ALA A 242 17.03 -25.75 11.70
C ALA A 242 17.80 -25.40 10.42
N ARG A 243 17.47 -24.29 9.74
CA ARG A 243 17.93 -24.01 8.35
C ARG A 243 18.81 -22.77 8.17
N MET A 244 19.03 -21.91 9.17
CA MET A 244 19.99 -20.80 9.04
C MET A 244 21.46 -21.27 8.99
N GLN A 245 21.75 -22.55 9.28
CA GLN A 245 23.09 -23.14 9.36
C GLN A 245 24.03 -22.80 8.18
N PRO A 246 23.63 -22.88 6.89
CA PRO A 246 24.54 -22.59 5.79
C PRO A 246 24.87 -21.09 5.67
N ILE A 247 23.89 -20.23 5.96
CA ILE A 247 24.06 -18.77 6.00
C ILE A 247 24.94 -18.37 7.18
N ALA A 248 24.76 -19.00 8.35
CA ALA A 248 25.61 -18.79 9.53
C ALA A 248 27.07 -19.22 9.27
N ALA A 249 27.28 -20.37 8.62
CA ALA A 249 28.60 -20.84 8.22
C ALA A 249 29.25 -19.90 7.19
N ALA A 250 28.47 -19.34 6.26
CA ALA A 250 28.92 -18.33 5.32
C ALA A 250 29.31 -17.02 6.00
N LEU A 251 28.55 -16.54 7.00
CA LEU A 251 28.86 -15.32 7.76
C LEU A 251 30.22 -15.36 8.49
N VAL A 252 30.68 -16.54 8.91
CA VAL A 252 32.01 -16.67 9.55
C VAL A 252 33.14 -16.47 8.52
N GLN A 253 32.96 -16.96 7.31
CA GLN A 253 34.00 -17.03 6.28
C GLN A 253 33.99 -15.83 5.32
N ASN A 254 32.82 -15.39 4.87
CA ASN A 254 32.66 -14.23 4.01
C ASN A 254 33.21 -12.97 4.69
N LYS A 255 33.86 -12.09 3.90
CA LYS A 255 34.49 -10.84 4.36
C LYS A 255 34.01 -9.59 3.62
N THR A 256 32.84 -9.66 2.98
CA THR A 256 32.29 -8.60 2.13
C THR A 256 30.90 -8.15 2.57
N LEU A 257 30.10 -9.07 3.12
CA LEU A 257 28.78 -8.78 3.65
C LEU A 257 28.90 -7.92 4.92
N THR A 258 28.35 -6.71 4.84
CA THR A 258 28.22 -5.75 5.94
C THR A 258 26.80 -5.65 6.46
N THR A 259 25.80 -5.94 5.60
CA THR A 259 24.38 -5.84 5.92
C THR A 259 23.66 -7.15 5.59
N LEU A 260 23.07 -7.78 6.61
CA LEU A 260 22.14 -8.90 6.46
C LEU A 260 20.78 -8.51 7.00
N ARG A 261 19.80 -8.35 6.10
CA ARG A 261 18.40 -8.21 6.47
C ARG A 261 17.66 -9.51 6.21
N THR A 262 16.86 -9.93 7.19
CA THR A 262 15.93 -11.04 7.06
C THR A 262 14.72 -10.80 7.97
N ARG A 263 13.61 -11.50 7.72
CA ARG A 263 12.50 -11.72 8.66
C ARG A 263 12.39 -13.21 9.00
N ASN A 264 13.54 -13.85 9.19
CA ASN A 264 13.66 -15.15 9.83
C ASN A 264 14.10 -15.01 11.29
N TYR A 265 13.92 -16.06 12.08
CA TYR A 265 14.35 -16.09 13.47
C TYR A 265 15.89 -16.13 13.56
N ILE A 266 16.45 -15.14 14.25
CA ILE A 266 17.86 -15.16 14.66
C ILE A 266 17.97 -16.14 15.83
N ASP A 267 18.46 -17.34 15.51
CA ASP A 267 18.66 -18.43 16.45
C ASP A 267 20.05 -18.37 17.13
N ALA A 268 20.38 -19.41 17.90
CA ALA A 268 21.69 -19.53 18.51
C ALA A 268 22.84 -19.69 17.49
N VAL A 269 22.56 -20.19 16.28
CA VAL A 269 23.57 -20.46 15.25
C VAL A 269 24.07 -19.15 14.64
N ILE A 270 23.14 -18.25 14.28
CA ILE A 270 23.49 -16.91 13.80
C ILE A 270 24.16 -16.10 14.92
N ALA A 271 23.70 -16.22 16.16
CA ALA A 271 24.35 -15.58 17.30
C ALA A 271 25.80 -16.07 17.52
N ASP A 272 26.06 -17.38 17.52
CA ASP A 272 27.42 -17.91 17.65
C ASP A 272 28.29 -17.55 16.42
N ALA A 273 27.73 -17.48 15.20
CA ALA A 273 28.47 -17.00 14.01
C ALA A 273 28.92 -15.53 14.14
N LEU A 274 28.11 -14.66 14.75
CA LEU A 274 28.47 -13.26 15.00
C LEU A 274 29.66 -13.09 15.95
N THR A 275 29.96 -14.08 16.80
CA THR A 275 31.17 -14.05 17.66
C THR A 275 32.47 -14.15 16.85
N GLN A 276 32.41 -14.65 15.61
CA GLN A 276 33.56 -14.85 14.73
C GLN A 276 33.49 -13.98 13.46
N ASN A 277 32.32 -13.44 13.11
CA ASN A 277 32.21 -12.47 12.03
C ASN A 277 32.88 -11.14 12.42
N THR A 278 33.54 -10.53 11.44
CA THR A 278 34.35 -9.31 11.60
C THR A 278 34.02 -8.24 10.56
N THR A 279 32.84 -8.31 9.92
CA THR A 279 32.47 -7.44 8.78
C THR A 279 31.02 -6.96 8.81
N LEU A 280 30.13 -7.71 9.45
CA LEU A 280 28.73 -7.36 9.58
C LEU A 280 28.60 -6.19 10.56
N THR A 281 28.09 -5.08 10.04
CA THR A 281 27.77 -3.85 10.75
C THR A 281 26.28 -3.71 11.01
N GLU A 282 25.44 -4.28 10.13
CA GLU A 282 23.98 -4.23 10.22
C GLU A 282 23.34 -5.63 10.16
N LEU A 283 22.43 -5.90 11.10
CA LEU A 283 21.60 -7.11 11.14
C LEU A 283 20.11 -6.77 11.35
N SER A 284 19.22 -7.39 10.57
CA SER A 284 17.77 -7.43 10.84
C SER A 284 17.26 -8.87 10.93
N GLY A 285 16.37 -9.15 11.88
CA GLY A 285 15.68 -10.44 12.01
C GLY A 285 14.53 -10.45 13.00
N TYR A 286 13.81 -11.57 13.08
CA TYR A 286 12.93 -11.88 14.21
C TYR A 286 13.74 -12.45 15.39
N LEU A 287 13.23 -12.28 16.61
CA LEU A 287 13.89 -12.79 17.82
C LEU A 287 12.91 -13.53 18.73
N ASP A 288 13.29 -14.75 19.16
CA ASP A 288 12.62 -15.50 20.22
C ASP A 288 13.41 -15.45 21.55
N ALA A 289 12.85 -16.02 22.63
CA ALA A 289 13.45 -16.00 23.96
C ALA A 289 14.78 -16.80 24.10
N ASN A 290 15.14 -17.63 23.12
CA ASN A 290 16.44 -18.30 23.05
C ASN A 290 17.42 -17.47 22.22
N GLY A 291 17.00 -17.03 21.04
CA GLY A 291 17.72 -16.09 20.19
C GLY A 291 18.15 -14.84 20.95
N ALA A 292 17.27 -14.26 21.77
CA ALA A 292 17.59 -13.09 22.60
C ALA A 292 18.72 -13.34 23.61
N ARG A 293 18.82 -14.54 24.17
CA ARG A 293 19.87 -14.90 25.13
C ARG A 293 21.19 -15.24 24.44
N SER A 294 21.15 -15.93 23.30
CA SER A 294 22.34 -16.20 22.50
C SER A 294 22.90 -14.92 21.87
N MET A 295 22.04 -14.06 21.32
CA MET A 295 22.39 -12.73 20.82
C MET A 295 22.99 -11.87 21.94
N ALA A 296 22.45 -11.95 23.16
CA ALA A 296 22.99 -11.21 24.29
C ALA A 296 24.44 -11.62 24.64
N LYS A 297 24.75 -12.92 24.57
CA LYS A 297 26.13 -13.43 24.67
C LYS A 297 26.99 -13.01 23.47
N ALA A 298 26.43 -13.02 22.26
CA ALA A 298 27.18 -12.67 21.05
C ALA A 298 27.63 -11.20 21.04
N LEU A 299 26.76 -10.28 21.45
CA LEU A 299 27.02 -8.84 21.45
C LEU A 299 27.96 -8.36 22.59
N THR A 300 28.37 -9.22 23.52
CA THR A 300 29.49 -8.91 24.43
C THR A 300 30.85 -9.34 23.85
N GLN A 301 30.86 -10.00 22.69
CA GLN A 301 32.06 -10.52 22.03
C GLN A 301 32.27 -9.93 20.63
N ASN A 302 31.20 -9.71 19.87
CA ASN A 302 31.25 -9.01 18.60
C ASN A 302 31.48 -7.50 18.82
N ALA A 303 32.44 -6.93 18.10
CA ALA A 303 32.81 -5.52 18.15
C ALA A 303 32.51 -4.76 16.84
N THR A 304 31.86 -5.38 15.85
CA THR A 304 31.65 -4.83 14.50
C THR A 304 30.21 -4.42 14.24
N LEU A 305 29.24 -5.05 14.90
CA LEU A 305 27.83 -4.74 14.73
C LEU A 305 27.52 -3.40 15.40
N THR A 306 27.20 -2.41 14.57
CA THR A 306 26.82 -1.05 14.98
C THR A 306 25.31 -0.86 14.98
N THR A 307 24.58 -1.64 14.18
CA THR A 307 23.16 -1.45 13.91
C THR A 307 22.39 -2.76 13.99
N LEU A 308 21.32 -2.79 14.80
CA LEU A 308 20.52 -4.00 15.04
C LEU A 308 19.02 -3.69 14.99
N TYR A 309 18.29 -4.36 14.08
CA TYR A 309 16.85 -4.23 13.86
C TYR A 309 16.12 -5.53 14.24
N LEU A 310 15.49 -5.56 15.42
CA LEU A 310 14.81 -6.74 15.95
C LEU A 310 13.29 -6.59 15.81
N HIS A 311 12.70 -7.47 15.02
CA HIS A 311 11.26 -7.60 14.86
C HIS A 311 10.72 -8.68 15.83
N SER A 312 9.44 -8.65 16.19
CA SER A 312 8.88 -9.63 17.15
C SER A 312 8.80 -11.07 16.63
N GLY A 313 9.49 -11.99 17.32
CA GLY A 313 9.29 -13.43 17.23
C GLY A 313 8.52 -14.01 18.43
N LYS A 314 7.60 -13.25 19.06
CA LYS A 314 6.97 -13.54 20.37
C LYS A 314 7.96 -13.49 21.55
N PHE A 315 8.64 -12.36 21.75
CA PHE A 315 9.27 -12.05 23.05
C PHE A 315 8.28 -11.32 23.97
N GLY A 316 8.61 -11.19 25.26
CA GLY A 316 7.84 -10.40 26.22
C GLY A 316 8.73 -9.69 27.26
N SER A 317 8.12 -9.24 28.35
CA SER A 317 8.79 -8.44 29.39
C SER A 317 9.81 -9.19 30.28
N ALA A 318 10.02 -10.49 30.07
CA ALA A 318 11.11 -11.24 30.69
C ALA A 318 12.39 -11.19 29.84
N GLU A 319 12.23 -11.19 28.51
CA GLU A 319 13.28 -11.21 27.50
C GLU A 319 13.97 -9.85 27.29
N SER A 320 13.36 -8.76 27.75
CA SER A 320 13.95 -7.42 27.78
C SER A 320 15.14 -7.30 28.74
N ASN A 321 15.23 -8.15 29.77
CA ASN A 321 16.35 -8.12 30.72
C ASN A 321 17.70 -8.50 30.07
N PRO A 322 17.80 -9.58 29.24
CA PRO A 322 18.91 -9.78 28.33
C PRO A 322 19.29 -8.57 27.48
N ILE A 323 18.31 -7.88 26.87
CA ILE A 323 18.58 -6.71 26.00
C ILE A 323 19.16 -5.53 26.81
N ALA A 324 18.63 -5.26 28.00
CA ALA A 324 19.20 -4.26 28.90
C ALA A 324 20.62 -4.62 29.37
N ALA A 325 20.90 -5.91 29.61
CA ALA A 325 22.24 -6.37 29.98
C ALA A 325 23.26 -6.16 28.84
N ILE A 326 22.87 -6.35 27.58
CA ILE A 326 23.69 -6.02 26.39
C ILE A 326 24.04 -4.55 26.41
N LEU A 327 23.04 -3.66 26.49
CA LEU A 327 23.22 -2.21 26.41
C LEU A 327 24.16 -1.68 27.51
N LYS A 328 24.25 -2.37 28.66
CA LYS A 328 25.16 -1.98 29.75
C LYS A 328 26.63 -2.39 29.53
N GLN A 329 26.93 -3.28 28.58
CA GLN A 329 28.28 -3.84 28.38
C GLN A 329 28.84 -3.68 26.96
N ASN A 330 27.98 -3.71 25.94
CA ASN A 330 28.41 -3.57 24.55
C ASN A 330 28.88 -2.14 24.26
N THR A 331 29.95 -2.03 23.46
CA THR A 331 30.60 -0.77 23.09
C THR A 331 30.64 -0.51 21.57
N SER A 332 30.02 -1.38 20.76
CA SER A 332 29.99 -1.25 19.29
C SER A 332 28.66 -0.71 18.75
N LEU A 333 27.55 -1.03 19.42
CA LEU A 333 26.20 -0.77 18.99
C LEU A 333 25.87 0.71 19.17
N THR A 334 25.61 1.40 18.06
CA THR A 334 25.18 2.79 17.99
C THR A 334 23.68 2.90 17.75
N THR A 335 23.09 1.94 17.04
CA THR A 335 21.67 1.93 16.67
C THR A 335 20.98 0.64 17.08
N LEU A 336 19.91 0.76 17.88
CA LEU A 336 19.03 -0.35 18.24
C LEU A 336 17.57 -0.01 17.91
N GLU A 337 16.94 -0.86 17.10
CA GLU A 337 15.50 -0.82 16.85
C GLU A 337 14.82 -2.12 17.30
N LEU A 338 13.74 -1.98 18.07
CA LEU A 338 12.89 -3.06 18.56
C LEU A 338 11.46 -2.80 18.07
N TYR A 339 10.90 -3.67 17.23
CA TYR A 339 9.59 -3.50 16.60
C TYR A 339 8.58 -4.58 17.02
N GLY A 340 7.64 -4.18 17.89
CA GLY A 340 6.49 -4.95 18.36
C GLY A 340 6.80 -6.18 19.23
N PRO A 341 5.79 -6.74 19.90
CA PRO A 341 5.07 -6.14 21.01
C PRO A 341 5.74 -6.43 22.37
N GLN A 342 5.32 -5.70 23.40
CA GLN A 342 5.40 -6.12 24.81
C GLN A 342 6.80 -6.33 25.44
N ILE A 343 7.72 -5.43 25.12
CA ILE A 343 8.74 -4.98 26.12
C ILE A 343 8.02 -4.43 27.36
N GLY A 344 6.98 -3.62 27.14
CA GLY A 344 6.19 -2.98 28.18
C GLY A 344 6.98 -2.03 29.10
N ASP A 345 6.33 -1.57 30.17
CA ASP A 345 6.96 -0.67 31.14
C ASP A 345 8.18 -1.28 31.84
N PHE A 346 8.15 -2.56 32.19
CA PHE A 346 9.27 -3.23 32.86
C PHE A 346 10.51 -3.33 31.99
N GLY A 347 10.37 -3.66 30.70
CA GLY A 347 11.49 -3.70 29.79
C GLY A 347 12.01 -2.31 29.42
N ALA A 348 11.12 -1.31 29.32
CA ALA A 348 11.51 0.09 29.16
C ALA A 348 12.27 0.63 30.39
N GLN A 349 11.90 0.21 31.60
CA GLN A 349 12.65 0.48 32.83
C GLN A 349 14.05 -0.16 32.81
N ALA A 350 14.16 -1.42 32.39
CA ALA A 350 15.45 -2.10 32.28
C ALA A 350 16.37 -1.43 31.24
N ILE A 351 15.82 -1.06 30.07
CA ILE A 351 16.55 -0.30 29.03
C ILE A 351 16.96 1.09 29.56
N GLY A 352 16.06 1.81 30.23
CA GLY A 352 16.37 3.10 30.87
C GLY A 352 17.52 3.01 31.88
N GLU A 353 17.55 1.98 32.72
CA GLU A 353 18.64 1.77 33.67
C GLU A 353 19.98 1.43 32.99
N ALA A 354 19.96 0.72 31.86
CA ALA A 354 21.16 0.49 31.05
C ALA A 354 21.68 1.78 30.38
N LEU A 355 20.77 2.60 29.83
CA LEU A 355 21.08 3.88 29.18
C LEU A 355 21.79 4.88 30.10
N LYS A 356 21.55 4.85 31.42
CA LYS A 356 22.27 5.72 32.38
C LYS A 356 23.79 5.49 32.37
N SER A 357 24.23 4.30 31.99
CA SER A 357 25.65 3.90 31.92
C SER A 357 26.18 3.66 30.50
N ASN A 358 25.32 3.52 29.49
CA ASN A 358 25.76 3.35 28.11
C ASN A 358 26.20 4.69 27.49
N THR A 359 27.36 4.69 26.83
CA THR A 359 27.96 5.86 26.19
C THR A 359 28.18 5.69 24.68
N THR A 360 27.52 4.71 24.04
CA THR A 360 27.78 4.32 22.63
C THR A 360 26.54 4.32 21.76
N LEU A 361 25.37 4.03 22.35
CA LEU A 361 24.09 4.02 21.66
C LEU A 361 23.65 5.47 21.40
N THR A 362 23.68 5.88 20.14
CA THR A 362 23.27 7.21 19.67
C THR A 362 21.80 7.21 19.20
N ALA A 363 21.29 6.07 18.72
CA ALA A 363 19.91 5.92 18.24
C ALA A 363 19.18 4.73 18.90
N LEU A 364 18.02 5.02 19.50
CA LEU A 364 17.15 4.03 20.11
C LEU A 364 15.72 4.17 19.57
N ARG A 365 15.18 3.06 19.02
CA ARG A 365 13.87 3.03 18.38
C ARG A 365 13.01 1.91 18.99
N LEU A 366 12.04 2.26 19.82
CA LEU A 366 11.19 1.33 20.59
C LEU A 366 9.76 1.30 20.04
N ILE A 367 9.61 1.03 18.74
CA ILE A 367 8.32 1.16 18.03
C ILE A 367 7.35 0.00 18.36
N GLY A 368 6.11 0.32 18.73
CA GLY A 368 5.04 -0.70 18.86
C GLY A 368 5.14 -1.60 20.10
N ASN A 369 5.88 -1.21 21.13
CA ASN A 369 6.32 -2.10 22.22
C ASN A 369 5.40 -2.16 23.46
N ASP A 370 4.22 -1.57 23.38
CA ASP A 370 3.24 -1.47 24.48
C ASP A 370 3.79 -0.74 25.73
N ILE A 371 4.68 0.23 25.51
CA ILE A 371 5.28 1.07 26.56
C ILE A 371 4.24 2.10 27.03
N GLY A 372 4.03 2.17 28.34
CA GLY A 372 3.14 3.12 29.01
C GLY A 372 3.88 4.32 29.59
N SER A 373 3.20 5.04 30.48
CA SER A 373 3.75 6.21 31.16
C SER A 373 4.92 5.87 32.09
N ALA A 374 4.92 4.70 32.75
CA ALA A 374 5.96 4.32 33.70
C ALA A 374 7.27 3.89 33.02
N GLY A 375 7.20 3.29 31.84
CA GLY A 375 8.35 3.01 30.98
C GLY A 375 8.91 4.30 30.36
N ALA A 376 8.03 5.17 29.85
CA ALA A 376 8.43 6.50 29.36
C ALA A 376 9.08 7.36 30.46
N GLN A 377 8.59 7.29 31.70
CA GLN A 377 9.21 7.96 32.85
C GLN A 377 10.63 7.46 33.12
N ALA A 378 10.88 6.16 33.03
CA ALA A 378 12.21 5.60 33.24
C ALA A 378 13.20 5.96 32.11
N ILE A 379 12.72 6.04 30.87
CA ILE A 379 13.50 6.57 29.74
C ILE A 379 13.78 8.06 29.94
N GLY A 380 12.79 8.86 30.37
CA GLY A 380 12.96 10.27 30.72
C GLY A 380 14.01 10.48 31.81
N GLU A 381 13.98 9.69 32.88
CA GLU A 381 14.99 9.76 33.94
C GLU A 381 16.41 9.40 33.42
N ALA A 382 16.52 8.43 32.50
CA ALA A 382 17.79 8.10 31.86
C ALA A 382 18.32 9.21 30.95
N LEU A 383 17.45 9.91 30.21
CA LEU A 383 17.83 11.05 29.35
C LEU A 383 18.42 12.23 30.13
N LYS A 384 18.13 12.37 31.43
CA LYS A 384 18.71 13.43 32.28
C LYS A 384 20.21 13.25 32.51
N THR A 385 20.71 12.01 32.45
CA THR A 385 22.11 11.67 32.72
C THR A 385 22.85 11.10 31.51
N ASN A 386 22.15 10.50 30.55
CA ASN A 386 22.78 9.98 29.33
C ASN A 386 23.28 11.13 28.45
N SER A 387 24.52 10.99 27.96
CA SER A 387 25.21 11.97 27.13
C SER A 387 25.67 11.42 25.77
N ALA A 388 25.00 10.39 25.25
CA ALA A 388 25.35 9.73 23.99
C ALA A 388 24.15 9.63 23.02
N LEU A 389 22.94 9.48 23.54
CA LEU A 389 21.73 9.36 22.73
C LEU A 389 21.40 10.71 22.06
N THR A 390 21.33 10.69 20.73
CA THR A 390 20.92 11.81 19.89
C THR A 390 19.53 11.59 19.29
N THR A 391 19.14 10.33 19.05
CA THR A 391 17.87 9.95 18.43
C THR A 391 17.06 9.02 19.32
N LEU A 392 15.83 9.41 19.63
CA LEU A 392 14.86 8.60 20.35
C LEU A 392 13.53 8.52 19.58
N VAL A 393 13.12 7.31 19.24
CA VAL A 393 11.84 7.04 18.56
C VAL A 393 11.00 6.11 19.43
N LEU A 394 9.83 6.57 19.89
CA LEU A 394 8.93 5.84 20.77
C LEU A 394 7.57 5.55 20.12
N ASN A 395 7.51 5.53 18.79
CA ASN A 395 6.25 5.56 18.03
C ASN A 395 5.33 4.36 18.32
N ASN A 396 4.01 4.57 18.19
CA ASN A 396 2.97 3.55 18.37
C ASN A 396 3.01 2.89 19.76
N ASN A 397 3.02 3.70 20.82
CA ASN A 397 3.03 3.28 22.23
C ASN A 397 1.92 3.99 23.03
N LYS A 398 1.76 3.65 24.31
CA LYS A 398 0.68 4.16 25.19
C LYS A 398 1.20 5.13 26.25
N ILE A 399 2.11 6.02 25.85
CA ILE A 399 2.89 6.89 26.73
C ILE A 399 2.01 7.80 27.59
N GLY A 400 0.99 8.43 26.98
CA GLY A 400 0.07 9.33 27.68
C GLY A 400 0.71 10.63 28.18
N GLU A 401 -0.12 11.53 28.70
CA GLU A 401 0.28 12.86 29.21
C GLU A 401 1.38 12.78 30.27
N ALA A 402 1.28 11.83 31.21
CA ALA A 402 2.25 11.66 32.28
C ALA A 402 3.63 11.20 31.77
N GLY A 403 3.66 10.29 30.79
CA GLY A 403 4.92 9.84 30.18
C GLY A 403 5.55 10.94 29.33
N ALA A 404 4.75 11.67 28.55
CA ALA A 404 5.20 12.79 27.73
C ALA A 404 5.78 13.94 28.58
N ARG A 405 5.15 14.25 29.73
CA ARG A 405 5.68 15.19 30.71
C ARG A 405 7.03 14.76 31.28
N ALA A 406 7.23 13.47 31.55
CA ALA A 406 8.52 12.97 32.04
C ALA A 406 9.63 13.05 30.99
N ILE A 407 9.30 12.89 29.70
CA ILE A 407 10.22 13.19 28.58
C ILE A 407 10.50 14.69 28.49
N ALA A 408 9.48 15.55 28.61
CA ALA A 408 9.63 17.00 28.59
C ALA A 408 10.52 17.54 29.72
N ASP A 409 10.32 17.07 30.95
CA ASP A 409 11.16 17.41 32.11
C ASP A 409 12.64 17.02 31.87
N ALA A 410 12.92 16.00 31.06
CA ALA A 410 14.27 15.61 30.66
C ALA A 410 14.84 16.48 29.52
N LEU A 411 14.01 16.90 28.54
CA LEU A 411 14.44 17.79 27.44
C LEU A 411 14.97 19.14 27.94
N VAL A 412 14.50 19.63 29.09
CA VAL A 412 14.99 20.90 29.67
C VAL A 412 16.49 20.80 30.01
N CYS A 413 16.94 19.70 30.60
CA CYS A 413 18.33 19.53 31.06
C CYS A 413 19.22 18.75 30.08
N ASN A 414 18.69 17.80 29.31
CA ASN A 414 19.46 17.08 28.30
C ASN A 414 20.02 18.05 27.23
N LYS A 415 21.23 17.75 26.73
CA LYS A 415 21.96 18.54 25.72
C LYS A 415 22.55 17.68 24.59
N THR A 416 22.00 16.49 24.34
CA THR A 416 22.49 15.55 23.32
C THR A 416 21.41 15.09 22.35
N LEU A 417 20.15 15.02 22.81
CA LEU A 417 19.03 14.63 21.96
C LEU A 417 18.76 15.72 20.92
N THR A 418 18.88 15.33 19.65
CA THR A 418 18.58 16.13 18.45
C THR A 418 17.24 15.74 17.84
N THR A 419 16.86 14.46 17.97
CA THR A 419 15.72 13.88 17.26
C THR A 419 14.81 13.15 18.24
N LEU A 420 13.56 13.60 18.36
CA LEU A 420 12.52 12.95 19.16
C LEU A 420 11.29 12.66 18.30
N SER A 421 10.92 11.38 18.20
CA SER A 421 9.71 10.95 17.51
C SER A 421 8.79 10.22 18.49
N MET A 422 7.56 10.70 18.61
CA MET A 422 6.49 10.10 19.41
C MET A 422 5.19 10.04 18.60
N TYR A 423 5.27 9.65 17.33
CA TYR A 423 4.09 9.43 16.48
C TYR A 423 3.17 8.38 17.11
N TRP A 424 1.88 8.68 17.20
CA TRP A 424 0.87 7.76 17.72
C TRP A 424 1.14 7.26 19.15
N CYS A 425 1.50 8.19 20.05
CA CYS A 425 1.84 7.90 21.45
C CYS A 425 0.74 8.27 22.46
N SER A 426 -0.41 8.76 21.99
CA SER A 426 -1.58 9.15 22.80
C SER A 426 -1.28 10.19 23.88
N ILE A 427 -0.35 11.13 23.62
CA ILE A 427 0.22 12.00 24.67
C ILE A 427 -0.69 13.14 25.15
N GLY A 428 -1.75 13.49 24.43
CA GLY A 428 -2.75 14.48 24.87
C GLY A 428 -2.25 15.93 24.94
N ASP A 429 -3.20 16.85 25.16
CA ASP A 429 -2.99 18.31 25.11
C ASP A 429 -1.92 18.75 26.12
N ALA A 430 -2.06 18.33 27.39
CA ALA A 430 -1.13 18.64 28.47
C ALA A 430 0.27 17.99 28.29
N GLY A 431 0.35 16.87 27.56
CA GLY A 431 1.63 16.25 27.19
C GLY A 431 2.37 17.06 26.13
N VAL A 432 1.64 17.57 25.13
CA VAL A 432 2.20 18.47 24.11
C VAL A 432 2.60 19.81 24.72
N GLU A 433 1.76 20.44 25.55
CA GLU A 433 2.10 21.69 26.24
C GLU A 433 3.40 21.57 27.06
N ALA A 434 3.60 20.45 27.77
CA ALA A 434 4.81 20.21 28.53
C ALA A 434 6.07 20.16 27.63
N ILE A 435 6.00 19.44 26.51
CA ILE A 435 7.10 19.34 25.53
C ILE A 435 7.39 20.70 24.89
N VAL A 436 6.33 21.42 24.49
CA VAL A 436 6.42 22.75 23.88
C VAL A 436 7.07 23.75 24.84
N HIS A 437 6.71 23.74 26.13
CA HIS A 437 7.38 24.57 27.15
C HIS A 437 8.83 24.14 27.46
N ALA A 438 9.17 22.86 27.29
CA ALA A 438 10.56 22.41 27.37
C ALA A 438 11.38 22.94 26.17
N LEU A 439 10.78 23.02 24.99
CA LEU A 439 11.42 23.53 23.76
C LEU A 439 11.61 25.06 23.74
N GLU A 440 10.87 25.83 24.56
CA GLU A 440 11.20 27.23 24.84
C GLU A 440 12.58 27.40 25.55
N LYS A 441 13.18 26.31 26.04
CA LYS A 441 14.47 26.30 26.78
C LYS A 441 15.50 25.29 26.25
N ASN A 442 15.07 24.26 25.51
CA ASN A 442 15.96 23.32 24.87
C ASN A 442 16.59 23.96 23.61
N THR A 443 17.89 23.72 23.42
CA THR A 443 18.70 24.32 22.35
C THR A 443 19.46 23.25 21.56
N THR A 444 18.96 22.01 21.55
CA THR A 444 19.63 20.85 20.94
C THR A 444 18.72 20.00 20.07
N LEU A 445 17.42 19.96 20.36
CA LEU A 445 16.44 19.29 19.52
C LEU A 445 16.27 20.09 18.22
N THR A 446 16.54 19.42 17.10
CA THR A 446 16.40 19.93 15.74
C THR A 446 15.20 19.28 15.04
N SER A 447 14.84 18.05 15.38
CA SER A 447 13.76 17.29 14.75
C SER A 447 12.76 16.75 15.77
N LEU A 448 11.48 17.10 15.60
CA LEU A 448 10.39 16.69 16.47
C LEU A 448 9.20 16.15 15.67
N ASN A 449 8.76 14.93 15.98
CA ASN A 449 7.54 14.35 15.43
C ASN A 449 6.50 14.08 16.52
N LEU A 450 5.36 14.77 16.44
CA LEU A 450 4.20 14.62 17.31
C LEU A 450 2.93 14.22 16.53
N LYS A 451 3.04 13.59 15.35
CA LYS A 451 1.90 13.20 14.51
C LYS A 451 0.93 12.23 15.21
N ASN A 452 -0.38 12.37 14.95
CA ASN A 452 -1.47 11.55 15.49
C ASN A 452 -1.38 11.33 17.02
N ASN A 453 -1.42 12.40 17.82
CA ASN A 453 -1.22 12.31 19.27
C ASN A 453 -2.46 12.53 20.15
N ILE A 454 -3.63 12.33 19.54
CA ILE A 454 -4.96 12.75 20.03
C ILE A 454 -5.13 14.27 19.90
N THR A 455 -6.37 14.71 19.68
CA THR A 455 -6.81 16.09 19.43
C THR A 455 -5.99 17.14 20.21
N LEU A 456 -5.23 17.98 19.49
CA LEU A 456 -4.64 19.17 20.08
C LEU A 456 -5.77 20.12 20.48
N GLY A 457 -5.85 20.45 21.76
CA GLY A 457 -6.81 21.40 22.28
C GLY A 457 -6.42 22.84 21.95
N SER A 458 -7.25 23.79 22.39
CA SER A 458 -6.91 25.21 22.29
C SER A 458 -5.66 25.60 23.08
N GLY A 459 -5.26 24.78 24.07
CA GLY A 459 -4.01 24.91 24.82
C GLY A 459 -2.78 24.70 23.94
N ALA A 460 -2.57 23.48 23.44
CA ALA A 460 -1.43 23.20 22.57
C ALA A 460 -1.47 24.00 21.25
N GLN A 461 -2.64 24.27 20.68
CA GLN A 461 -2.78 25.14 19.50
C GLN A 461 -2.31 26.58 19.73
N ALA A 462 -2.38 27.11 20.96
CA ALA A 462 -1.83 28.41 21.32
C ALA A 462 -0.35 28.33 21.77
N ALA A 463 0.08 27.20 22.33
CA ALA A 463 1.45 26.99 22.81
C ALA A 463 2.46 26.79 21.66
N ILE A 464 2.11 25.97 20.65
CA ILE A 464 3.01 25.64 19.52
C ILE A 464 3.49 26.90 18.77
N PRO A 465 2.62 27.86 18.39
CA PRO A 465 3.04 29.13 17.79
C PRO A 465 3.99 29.96 18.65
N ARG A 466 3.78 30.02 19.97
CA ARG A 466 4.67 30.75 20.88
C ARG A 466 6.07 30.15 20.89
N MET A 467 6.17 28.83 20.99
CA MET A 467 7.46 28.13 20.94
C MET A 467 8.15 28.35 19.59
N LEU A 468 7.44 28.29 18.46
CA LEU A 468 8.00 28.58 17.14
C LEU A 468 8.50 30.04 16.97
N GLN A 469 8.01 30.99 17.78
CA GLN A 469 8.51 32.38 17.78
C GLN A 469 9.74 32.59 18.68
N VAL A 470 10.11 31.62 19.53
CA VAL A 470 11.18 31.75 20.54
C VAL A 470 12.31 30.72 20.34
N ASN A 471 11.98 29.50 19.97
CA ASN A 471 12.95 28.47 19.65
C ASN A 471 13.56 28.73 18.26
N THR A 472 14.89 28.71 18.20
CA THR A 472 15.67 28.92 16.97
C THR A 472 16.56 27.72 16.62
N THR A 473 16.29 26.54 17.20
CA THR A 473 17.09 25.31 16.99
C THR A 473 16.30 24.21 16.29
N LEU A 474 14.97 24.21 16.41
CA LEU A 474 14.10 23.27 15.72
C LEU A 474 14.07 23.61 14.22
N THR A 475 14.51 22.65 13.41
CA THR A 475 14.55 22.71 11.94
C THR A 475 13.42 21.88 11.33
N GLU A 476 12.99 20.80 11.98
CA GLU A 476 11.94 19.90 11.50
C GLU A 476 10.82 19.70 12.54
N LEU A 477 9.57 19.82 12.09
CA LEU A 477 8.39 19.62 12.92
C LEU A 477 7.29 18.88 12.16
N ASP A 478 6.83 17.75 12.69
CA ASP A 478 5.64 17.04 12.19
C ASP A 478 4.49 17.12 13.20
N LEU A 479 3.42 17.79 12.79
CA LEU A 479 2.15 17.96 13.50
C LEU A 479 0.96 17.36 12.74
N GLY A 480 1.21 16.40 11.85
CA GLY A 480 0.14 15.78 11.06
C GLY A 480 -0.93 15.07 11.91
N ASP A 481 -2.13 14.92 11.37
CA ASP A 481 -3.22 14.09 11.93
C ASP A 481 -3.56 14.42 13.40
N ASN A 482 -3.47 15.70 13.77
CA ASN A 482 -3.61 16.19 15.15
C ASN A 482 -4.88 17.02 15.37
N ARG A 483 -5.72 17.14 14.34
CA ARG A 483 -6.98 17.90 14.31
C ARG A 483 -6.79 19.40 14.53
N LEU A 484 -5.69 19.96 14.04
CA LEU A 484 -5.53 21.41 13.88
C LEU A 484 -6.68 21.94 13.00
N ASN A 485 -7.31 23.03 13.43
CA ASN A 485 -8.34 23.74 12.69
C ASN A 485 -7.78 25.02 12.04
N SER A 486 -8.61 25.76 11.31
CA SER A 486 -8.23 27.02 10.65
C SER A 486 -7.60 28.07 11.58
N VAL A 487 -8.01 28.15 12.85
CA VAL A 487 -7.39 29.04 13.85
C VAL A 487 -6.00 28.55 14.25
N GLY A 488 -5.81 27.25 14.43
CA GLY A 488 -4.50 26.65 14.67
C GLY A 488 -3.53 26.88 13.49
N PHE A 489 -4.02 26.75 12.25
CA PHE A 489 -3.24 27.07 11.05
C PHE A 489 -2.90 28.57 10.95
N GLN A 490 -3.81 29.47 11.30
CA GLN A 490 -3.56 30.92 11.34
C GLN A 490 -2.44 31.26 12.34
N ALA A 491 -2.52 30.76 13.56
CA ALA A 491 -1.52 31.03 14.59
C ALA A 491 -0.14 30.41 14.22
N ILE A 492 -0.12 29.22 13.61
CA ILE A 492 1.12 28.64 13.06
C ILE A 492 1.68 29.51 11.93
N ALA A 493 0.85 30.04 11.03
CA ALA A 493 1.30 30.93 9.96
C ALA A 493 1.91 32.25 10.50
N GLU A 494 1.31 32.86 11.53
CA GLU A 494 1.87 34.05 12.20
C GLU A 494 3.24 33.78 12.83
N ALA A 495 3.45 32.57 13.36
CA ALA A 495 4.77 32.14 13.84
C ALA A 495 5.76 31.89 12.69
N LEU A 496 5.35 31.21 11.61
CA LEU A 496 6.20 30.94 10.44
C LEU A 496 6.66 32.21 9.72
N ALA A 497 5.84 33.26 9.70
CA ALA A 497 6.22 34.57 9.16
C ALA A 497 7.36 35.26 9.96
N ARG A 498 7.70 34.75 11.15
CA ARG A 498 8.72 35.29 12.07
C ARG A 498 9.84 34.31 12.42
N ASN A 499 9.60 33.00 12.32
CA ASN A 499 10.59 31.97 12.62
C ASN A 499 11.71 31.95 11.56
N THR A 500 12.94 31.71 12.00
CA THR A 500 14.15 31.71 11.17
C THR A 500 15.00 30.44 11.32
N SER A 501 14.40 29.33 11.79
CA SER A 501 15.10 28.04 11.99
C SER A 501 14.43 26.87 11.28
N LEU A 502 13.11 26.88 11.17
CA LEU A 502 12.32 25.80 10.62
C LEU A 502 12.50 25.74 9.10
N THR A 503 12.98 24.59 8.64
CA THR A 503 13.19 24.23 7.23
C THR A 503 12.13 23.22 6.76
N THR A 504 11.65 22.36 7.64
CA THR A 504 10.69 21.29 7.35
C THR A 504 9.48 21.36 8.28
N LEU A 505 8.28 21.41 7.71
CA LEU A 505 7.02 21.35 8.45
C LEU A 505 6.01 20.41 7.78
N SER A 506 5.44 19.47 8.54
CA SER A 506 4.20 18.77 8.15
C SER A 506 3.02 19.24 9.01
N LEU A 507 1.95 19.64 8.33
CA LEU A 507 0.63 19.90 8.88
C LEU A 507 -0.44 18.98 8.25
N ALA A 508 -0.03 17.87 7.63
CA ALA A 508 -0.90 17.00 6.84
C ALA A 508 -2.07 16.36 7.66
N TYR A 509 -3.13 15.91 6.99
CA TYR A 509 -4.29 15.24 7.60
C TYR A 509 -4.98 16.09 8.70
N ASN A 510 -4.92 17.42 8.60
CA ASN A 510 -5.60 18.35 9.51
C ASN A 510 -6.75 19.11 8.78
N ALA A 511 -7.43 20.05 9.46
CA ALA A 511 -8.52 20.84 8.90
C ALA A 511 -8.09 22.31 8.71
N MET A 512 -7.34 22.59 7.63
CA MET A 512 -6.83 23.92 7.31
C MET A 512 -7.93 24.90 6.91
N GLU A 513 -8.88 24.43 6.10
CA GLU A 513 -9.92 25.23 5.45
C GLU A 513 -9.32 26.38 4.61
N LEU A 514 -10.19 27.19 3.98
CA LEU A 514 -9.75 28.34 3.17
C LEU A 514 -8.97 29.36 4.02
N ALA A 515 -9.41 29.61 5.25
CA ALA A 515 -8.85 30.65 6.11
C ALA A 515 -7.45 30.30 6.64
N GLY A 516 -7.15 29.02 6.90
CA GLY A 516 -5.80 28.57 7.20
C GLY A 516 -4.89 28.60 5.97
N ALA A 517 -5.41 28.23 4.80
CA ALA A 517 -4.64 28.22 3.55
C ALA A 517 -4.20 29.62 3.12
N GLN A 518 -5.08 30.62 3.26
CA GLN A 518 -4.76 32.04 3.04
C GLN A 518 -3.71 32.57 4.02
N ALA A 519 -3.71 32.10 5.27
CA ALA A 519 -2.71 32.47 6.27
C ALA A 519 -1.34 31.87 5.95
N ILE A 520 -1.27 30.55 5.67
CA ILE A 520 -0.05 29.86 5.24
C ILE A 520 0.52 30.49 3.96
N ALA A 521 -0.34 30.78 2.97
CA ALA A 521 0.05 31.49 1.75
C ALA A 521 0.59 32.91 2.00
N THR A 522 0.13 33.59 3.05
CA THR A 522 0.64 34.90 3.44
C THR A 522 2.02 34.76 4.10
N ALA A 523 2.19 33.79 5.02
CA ALA A 523 3.47 33.51 5.66
C ALA A 523 4.56 33.06 4.66
N LEU A 524 4.20 32.25 3.66
CA LEU A 524 5.13 31.79 2.61
C LEU A 524 5.71 32.94 1.76
N LYS A 525 5.04 34.10 1.68
CA LYS A 525 5.56 35.26 0.92
C LYS A 525 6.66 36.01 1.67
N SER A 526 6.74 35.87 2.99
CA SER A 526 7.74 36.55 3.84
C SER A 526 8.73 35.62 4.54
N ASN A 527 8.40 34.33 4.72
CA ASN A 527 9.33 33.35 5.26
C ASN A 527 10.42 33.02 4.24
N THR A 528 11.67 32.95 4.72
CA THR A 528 12.86 32.69 3.90
C THR A 528 13.69 31.49 4.39
N THR A 529 13.09 30.56 5.15
CA THR A 529 13.79 29.41 5.74
C THR A 529 13.13 28.07 5.44
N LEU A 530 11.81 28.05 5.28
CA LEU A 530 11.05 26.85 5.00
C LEU A 530 11.37 26.38 3.57
N THR A 531 11.95 25.19 3.47
CA THR A 531 12.28 24.50 2.22
C THR A 531 11.30 23.37 1.91
N THR A 532 10.75 22.74 2.95
CA THR A 532 9.82 21.61 2.86
C THR A 532 8.54 21.91 3.62
N LEU A 533 7.41 21.86 2.91
CA LEU A 533 6.08 22.02 3.50
C LEU A 533 5.15 20.90 3.02
N ASP A 534 4.59 20.17 3.98
CA ASP A 534 3.61 19.11 3.74
C ASP A 534 2.23 19.53 4.29
N LEU A 535 1.26 19.60 3.37
CA LEU A 535 -0.14 19.96 3.55
C LEU A 535 -1.07 18.87 2.98
N ASP A 536 -0.60 17.62 2.85
CA ASP A 536 -1.38 16.52 2.29
C ASP A 536 -2.69 16.29 3.08
N HIS A 537 -3.77 15.95 2.38
CA HIS A 537 -5.14 15.82 2.91
C HIS A 537 -5.68 16.96 3.81
N SER A 538 -5.04 18.13 3.88
CA SER A 538 -5.36 19.16 4.88
C SER A 538 -6.60 20.05 4.60
N ARG A 539 -7.49 19.64 3.69
CA ARG A 539 -8.80 20.31 3.42
C ARG A 539 -8.70 21.81 3.06
N SER A 540 -7.74 22.21 2.24
CA SER A 540 -7.56 23.62 1.80
C SER A 540 -8.65 24.14 0.84
N GLY A 541 -9.15 23.29 -0.06
CA GLY A 541 -10.09 23.68 -1.12
C GLY A 541 -9.45 24.53 -2.23
N ASP A 542 -10.06 24.61 -3.42
CA ASP A 542 -9.43 25.18 -4.61
C ASP A 542 -8.96 26.63 -4.41
N ALA A 543 -9.77 27.46 -3.76
CA ALA A 543 -9.40 28.84 -3.43
C ALA A 543 -8.25 28.94 -2.41
N GLY A 544 -8.07 27.93 -1.54
CA GLY A 544 -6.95 27.85 -0.61
C GLY A 544 -5.66 27.44 -1.31
N ALA A 545 -5.73 26.48 -2.22
CA ALA A 545 -4.59 26.08 -3.04
C ALA A 545 -4.20 27.14 -4.08
N GLN A 546 -5.16 27.89 -4.64
CA GLN A 546 -4.89 29.09 -5.44
C GLN A 546 -4.09 30.12 -4.64
N ALA A 547 -4.46 30.38 -3.37
CA ALA A 547 -3.70 31.30 -2.53
C ALA A 547 -2.26 30.81 -2.30
N ILE A 548 -2.06 29.50 -2.07
CA ILE A 548 -0.72 28.90 -1.94
C ILE A 548 0.06 29.01 -3.26
N ALA A 549 -0.56 28.74 -4.41
CA ALA A 549 0.06 28.92 -5.72
C ALA A 549 0.45 30.39 -6.01
N ASP A 550 -0.37 31.35 -5.58
CA ASP A 550 -0.05 32.78 -5.65
C ASP A 550 1.14 33.16 -4.75
N ALA A 551 1.36 32.44 -3.65
CA ALA A 551 2.56 32.56 -2.82
C ALA A 551 3.79 31.95 -3.49
N LEU A 552 3.67 30.78 -4.14
CA LEU A 552 4.78 30.12 -4.83
C LEU A 552 5.41 30.95 -5.96
N ARG A 553 4.65 31.84 -6.61
CA ARG A 553 5.23 32.75 -7.63
C ARG A 553 6.21 33.76 -7.02
N GLN A 554 6.04 34.10 -5.73
CA GLN A 554 6.86 35.09 -5.00
C GLN A 554 7.92 34.43 -4.10
N ASN A 555 7.58 33.32 -3.43
CA ASN A 555 8.52 32.59 -2.61
C ASN A 555 9.67 32.01 -3.46
N LYS A 556 10.89 32.01 -2.90
CA LYS A 556 12.12 31.52 -3.54
C LYS A 556 12.93 30.57 -2.65
N THR A 557 12.32 29.98 -1.62
CA THR A 557 12.99 29.12 -0.63
C THR A 557 12.37 27.73 -0.52
N LEU A 558 11.07 27.60 -0.80
CA LEU A 558 10.39 26.32 -0.83
C LEU A 558 10.88 25.52 -2.05
N THR A 559 11.49 24.37 -1.78
CA THR A 559 11.98 23.40 -2.77
C THR A 559 11.08 22.17 -2.85
N THR A 560 10.40 21.83 -1.76
CA THR A 560 9.52 20.66 -1.63
C THR A 560 8.14 21.05 -1.12
N LEU A 561 7.10 20.71 -1.90
CA LEU A 561 5.69 20.87 -1.51
C LEU A 561 4.95 19.54 -1.64
N GLN A 562 4.16 19.20 -0.62
CA GLN A 562 3.16 18.14 -0.66
C GLN A 562 1.80 18.78 -0.37
N ILE A 563 0.78 18.54 -1.21
CA ILE A 563 -0.51 19.25 -1.13
C ILE A 563 -1.64 18.46 -1.81
N GLY A 564 -2.85 18.62 -1.29
CA GLY A 564 -4.08 18.06 -1.89
C GLY A 564 -4.41 18.58 -3.29
N THR A 565 -5.26 17.87 -4.05
CA THR A 565 -5.60 18.18 -5.46
C THR A 565 -6.31 19.49 -5.73
N ALA A 566 -6.86 20.10 -4.69
CA ALA A 566 -7.39 21.45 -4.73
C ALA A 566 -6.50 22.37 -5.59
N GLY A 567 -7.08 23.05 -6.58
CA GLY A 567 -6.38 24.07 -7.35
C GLY A 567 -5.12 23.62 -8.10
N LEU A 568 -4.97 22.34 -8.50
CA LEU A 568 -3.77 21.89 -9.24
C LEU A 568 -3.50 22.68 -10.52
N GLN A 569 -4.54 23.20 -11.18
CA GLN A 569 -4.40 24.15 -12.29
C GLN A 569 -3.62 25.41 -11.88
N ALA A 570 -3.92 25.97 -10.71
CA ALA A 570 -3.25 27.15 -10.17
C ALA A 570 -1.78 26.86 -9.82
N ILE A 571 -1.52 25.68 -9.27
CA ILE A 571 -0.17 25.19 -8.93
C ILE A 571 0.67 25.01 -10.20
N GLY A 572 0.16 24.32 -11.22
CA GLY A 572 0.83 24.21 -12.53
C GLY A 572 1.13 25.58 -13.15
N GLY A 573 0.14 26.49 -13.15
CA GLY A 573 0.31 27.87 -13.60
C GLY A 573 1.24 28.74 -12.72
N ALA A 574 1.53 28.32 -11.49
CA ALA A 574 2.57 28.94 -10.66
C ALA A 574 3.96 28.35 -10.93
N LEU A 575 4.06 27.04 -11.16
CA LEU A 575 5.31 26.33 -11.46
C LEU A 575 5.85 26.61 -12.88
N ALA A 576 5.03 27.16 -13.78
CA ALA A 576 5.51 27.78 -15.01
C ALA A 576 6.29 29.10 -14.79
N GLN A 577 6.24 29.68 -13.58
CA GLN A 577 6.91 30.96 -13.23
C GLN A 577 7.80 30.84 -11.97
N ASN A 578 7.59 29.84 -11.13
CA ASN A 578 8.50 29.48 -10.05
C ASN A 578 9.62 28.58 -10.59
N ASN A 579 10.84 28.89 -10.15
CA ASN A 579 12.08 28.25 -10.57
C ASN A 579 12.89 27.73 -9.36
N THR A 580 12.23 27.50 -8.21
CA THR A 580 12.86 27.07 -6.95
C THR A 580 12.25 25.79 -6.37
N LEU A 581 11.01 25.45 -6.72
CA LEU A 581 10.44 24.15 -6.40
C LEU A 581 11.11 23.09 -7.28
N THR A 582 11.73 22.12 -6.63
CA THR A 582 12.42 20.97 -7.25
C THR A 582 11.63 19.67 -7.06
N THR A 583 10.79 19.59 -6.03
CA THR A 583 10.03 18.40 -5.64
C THR A 583 8.56 18.74 -5.43
N LEU A 584 7.68 18.07 -6.17
CA LEU A 584 6.22 18.13 -6.00
C LEU A 584 5.69 16.72 -5.76
N ASN A 585 5.11 16.48 -4.57
CA ASN A 585 4.41 15.23 -4.26
C ASN A 585 2.90 15.43 -4.33
N LEU A 586 2.23 14.61 -5.16
CA LEU A 586 0.79 14.62 -5.41
C LEU A 586 0.11 13.33 -4.90
N SER A 587 0.60 12.77 -3.78
CA SER A 587 0.15 11.48 -3.23
C SER A 587 -1.32 11.42 -2.81
N MET A 588 -1.95 10.24 -2.95
CA MET A 588 -3.27 9.89 -2.40
C MET A 588 -4.46 10.76 -2.85
N ASN A 589 -4.37 11.30 -4.06
CA ASN A 589 -5.08 12.50 -4.44
C ASN A 589 -5.96 12.28 -5.70
N PRO A 590 -7.26 12.63 -5.68
CA PRO A 590 -8.14 12.54 -6.85
C PRO A 590 -7.89 13.72 -7.79
N ILE A 591 -6.99 13.53 -8.75
CA ILE A 591 -6.58 14.54 -9.74
C ILE A 591 -7.57 14.49 -10.90
N ASP A 592 -8.13 15.62 -11.29
CA ASP A 592 -9.03 15.71 -12.44
C ASP A 592 -8.25 15.90 -13.75
N ASP A 593 -8.95 15.75 -14.88
CA ASP A 593 -8.40 15.94 -16.22
C ASP A 593 -7.76 17.34 -16.39
N VAL A 594 -8.31 18.38 -15.75
CA VAL A 594 -7.79 19.76 -15.86
C VAL A 594 -6.49 19.92 -15.08
N GLY A 595 -6.43 19.43 -13.84
CA GLY A 595 -5.21 19.43 -13.02
C GLY A 595 -4.08 18.62 -13.66
N ALA A 596 -4.38 17.42 -14.16
CA ALA A 596 -3.39 16.56 -14.82
C ALA A 596 -2.82 17.23 -16.08
N ASN A 597 -3.68 17.77 -16.95
CA ASN A 597 -3.26 18.51 -18.14
C ASN A 597 -2.43 19.76 -17.79
N SER A 598 -2.76 20.46 -16.71
CA SER A 598 -2.04 21.66 -16.25
C SER A 598 -0.62 21.33 -15.77
N ILE A 599 -0.43 20.18 -15.11
CA ILE A 599 0.91 19.69 -14.73
C ILE A 599 1.67 19.21 -15.97
N ALA A 600 1.04 18.48 -16.89
CA ALA A 600 1.67 18.03 -18.13
C ALA A 600 2.12 19.19 -19.04
N GLU A 601 1.34 20.27 -19.15
CA GLU A 601 1.74 21.46 -19.93
C GLU A 601 2.89 22.22 -19.26
N MET A 602 2.85 22.36 -17.93
CA MET A 602 3.93 22.97 -17.14
C MET A 602 5.24 22.17 -17.29
N LEU A 603 5.20 20.84 -17.25
CA LEU A 603 6.38 19.98 -17.42
C LEU A 603 7.13 20.19 -18.75
N LYS A 604 6.47 20.64 -19.82
CA LYS A 604 7.14 20.91 -21.11
C LYS A 604 8.08 22.11 -21.06
N SER A 605 7.86 23.04 -20.12
CA SER A 605 8.53 24.34 -20.06
C SER A 605 9.27 24.61 -18.74
N ASN A 606 8.91 23.93 -17.66
CA ASN A 606 9.58 24.08 -16.37
C ASN A 606 10.98 23.43 -16.38
N THR A 607 11.95 24.14 -15.81
CA THR A 607 13.38 23.78 -15.76
C THR A 607 13.91 23.59 -14.33
N SER A 608 13.05 23.59 -13.30
CA SER A 608 13.45 23.45 -11.89
C SER A 608 12.99 22.15 -11.23
N LEU A 609 11.87 21.57 -11.68
CA LEU A 609 11.25 20.40 -11.08
C LEU A 609 12.02 19.14 -11.48
N THR A 610 12.86 18.67 -10.56
CA THR A 610 13.65 17.43 -10.72
C THR A 610 12.86 16.18 -10.31
N THR A 611 11.89 16.33 -9.42
CA THR A 611 11.11 15.22 -8.83
C THR A 611 9.61 15.51 -8.89
N LEU A 612 8.86 14.61 -9.52
CA LEU A 612 7.41 14.60 -9.53
C LEU A 612 6.90 13.23 -9.07
N ASP A 613 6.21 13.20 -7.93
CA ASP A 613 5.75 11.97 -7.31
C ASP A 613 4.22 11.85 -7.30
N GLN A 614 3.74 10.63 -7.54
CA GLN A 614 2.38 10.13 -7.34
C GLN A 614 1.26 10.71 -8.25
N LEU A 615 1.60 11.20 -9.44
CA LEU A 615 0.62 11.64 -10.44
C LEU A 615 -0.11 10.43 -11.10
N ARG A 616 -1.44 10.38 -11.02
CA ARG A 616 -2.27 9.19 -11.39
C ARG A 616 -3.06 9.26 -12.70
N PHE A 617 -3.03 10.38 -13.43
CA PHE A 617 -3.94 10.64 -14.56
C PHE A 617 -3.18 11.14 -15.80
N LYS A 618 -3.76 10.94 -17.00
CA LYS A 618 -3.25 11.48 -18.28
C LYS A 618 -1.79 11.11 -18.61
N VAL A 619 -1.53 9.80 -18.60
CA VAL A 619 -0.19 9.23 -18.85
C VAL A 619 0.35 9.57 -20.24
N HIS A 620 -0.52 9.72 -21.26
CA HIS A 620 -0.08 10.12 -22.60
C HIS A 620 0.44 11.57 -22.61
N GLU A 621 -0.26 12.48 -21.96
CA GLU A 621 0.07 13.88 -21.86
C GLU A 621 1.37 14.09 -21.04
N ILE A 622 1.57 13.31 -19.97
CA ILE A 622 2.85 13.22 -19.25
C ILE A 622 3.95 12.67 -20.17
N ALA A 623 3.68 11.60 -20.92
CA ALA A 623 4.66 11.01 -21.84
C ALA A 623 5.09 11.97 -22.97
N GLU A 624 4.18 12.79 -23.50
CA GLU A 624 4.55 13.85 -24.45
C GLU A 624 5.38 14.96 -23.77
N ALA A 625 5.09 15.31 -22.52
CA ALA A 625 5.88 16.28 -21.77
C ALA A 625 7.31 15.78 -21.48
N LEU A 626 7.48 14.50 -21.13
CA LEU A 626 8.78 13.86 -20.87
C LEU A 626 9.74 13.84 -22.06
N LYS A 627 9.24 14.00 -23.29
CA LYS A 627 10.06 14.14 -24.51
C LYS A 627 10.66 15.53 -24.68
N GLN A 628 10.04 16.54 -24.07
CA GLN A 628 10.41 17.96 -24.19
C GLN A 628 11.10 18.49 -22.94
N ASN A 629 10.77 17.94 -21.77
CA ASN A 629 11.34 18.33 -20.49
C ASN A 629 12.87 18.08 -20.42
N THR A 630 13.58 18.99 -19.75
CA THR A 630 15.05 19.00 -19.65
C THR A 630 15.58 19.06 -18.21
N ALA A 631 14.72 18.80 -17.20
CA ALA A 631 15.06 18.97 -15.78
C ALA A 631 14.61 17.81 -14.86
N LEU A 632 13.55 17.09 -15.23
CA LEU A 632 13.00 16.00 -14.43
C LEU A 632 13.96 14.80 -14.47
N THR A 633 14.44 14.42 -13.29
CA THR A 633 15.32 13.26 -13.07
C THR A 633 14.58 12.10 -12.41
N THR A 634 13.54 12.40 -11.64
CA THR A 634 12.76 11.43 -10.87
C THR A 634 11.28 11.57 -11.20
N LEU A 635 10.68 10.47 -11.65
CA LEU A 635 9.24 10.36 -11.85
C LEU A 635 8.72 9.12 -11.11
N ASP A 636 7.81 9.33 -10.17
CA ASP A 636 7.09 8.24 -9.50
C ASP A 636 5.62 8.28 -9.92
N LEU A 637 5.18 7.31 -10.71
CA LEU A 637 3.76 7.09 -11.02
C LEU A 637 3.22 5.84 -10.31
N SER A 638 3.89 5.36 -9.25
CA SER A 638 3.48 4.13 -8.54
C SER A 638 2.11 4.28 -7.90
N SER A 639 1.24 3.27 -8.01
CA SER A 639 0.05 3.23 -7.17
C SER A 639 0.41 2.84 -5.73
N ASN A 640 -0.18 3.54 -4.76
CA ASN A 640 -0.09 3.19 -3.34
C ASN A 640 -1.09 2.09 -2.93
N ASP A 641 -2.03 1.74 -3.81
CA ASP A 641 -3.00 0.67 -3.57
C ASP A 641 -2.30 -0.70 -3.62
N ARG A 642 -1.82 -1.17 -2.46
CA ARG A 642 -1.22 -2.52 -2.29
C ARG A 642 -2.24 -3.67 -2.34
N GLY A 643 -3.44 -3.41 -2.86
CA GLY A 643 -4.46 -4.42 -3.13
C GLY A 643 -4.45 -4.81 -4.61
N LEU A 644 -5.22 -5.83 -4.97
CA LEU A 644 -5.44 -6.28 -6.36
C LEU A 644 -6.19 -5.27 -7.27
N ILE A 645 -6.35 -4.03 -6.81
CA ILE A 645 -7.26 -3.03 -7.38
C ILE A 645 -6.63 -1.64 -7.20
N ALA A 646 -5.75 -1.26 -8.11
CA ALA A 646 -5.39 0.15 -8.26
C ALA A 646 -6.56 0.89 -8.90
N PHE A 647 -6.97 2.03 -8.34
CA PHE A 647 -7.91 2.92 -9.01
C PHE A 647 -7.15 3.65 -10.14
N ASN A 648 -7.58 3.43 -11.38
CA ASN A 648 -6.93 3.91 -12.62
C ASN A 648 -5.46 3.46 -12.78
N PRO A 649 -5.19 2.17 -13.04
CA PRO A 649 -3.84 1.70 -13.35
C PRO A 649 -3.33 2.25 -14.69
N ILE A 650 -2.02 2.52 -14.79
CA ILE A 650 -1.37 2.92 -16.06
C ILE A 650 -1.59 1.86 -17.16
N GLY A 651 -1.54 0.58 -16.79
CA GLY A 651 -1.73 -0.55 -17.70
C GLY A 651 -0.71 -0.63 -18.84
N ALA A 652 -0.96 -1.53 -19.79
CA ALA A 652 -0.06 -1.74 -20.93
C ALA A 652 0.03 -0.52 -21.86
N VAL A 653 -1.08 0.18 -22.10
CA VAL A 653 -1.15 1.32 -23.03
C VAL A 653 -0.40 2.55 -22.49
N GLY A 654 -0.56 2.87 -21.20
CA GLY A 654 0.20 3.94 -20.56
C GLY A 654 1.69 3.58 -20.42
N ALA A 655 2.01 2.32 -20.16
CA ALA A 655 3.40 1.84 -20.14
C ALA A 655 4.07 1.95 -21.52
N GLN A 656 3.34 1.69 -22.61
CA GLN A 656 3.83 1.94 -23.97
C GLN A 656 4.09 3.43 -24.22
N ALA A 657 3.21 4.33 -23.75
CA ALA A 657 3.43 5.77 -23.89
C ALA A 657 4.70 6.23 -23.14
N ILE A 658 4.87 5.80 -21.89
CA ILE A 658 6.09 6.07 -21.10
C ILE A 658 7.33 5.45 -21.76
N ALA A 659 7.22 4.27 -22.38
CA ALA A 659 8.32 3.67 -23.12
C ALA A 659 8.75 4.51 -24.35
N GLU A 660 7.81 5.04 -25.14
CA GLU A 660 8.14 5.94 -26.26
C GLU A 660 8.72 7.29 -25.80
N ALA A 661 8.40 7.74 -24.59
CA ALA A 661 9.03 8.89 -23.95
C ALA A 661 10.46 8.57 -23.46
N LEU A 662 10.68 7.40 -22.84
CA LEU A 662 11.99 6.94 -22.38
C LEU A 662 13.02 6.84 -23.51
N LYS A 663 12.61 6.51 -24.74
CA LYS A 663 13.52 6.51 -25.91
C LYS A 663 14.08 7.89 -26.26
N GLN A 664 13.46 8.96 -25.78
CA GLN A 664 13.79 10.36 -26.11
C GLN A 664 14.30 11.16 -24.90
N SER A 665 13.83 10.85 -23.70
CA SER A 665 14.23 11.52 -22.47
C SER A 665 15.71 11.24 -22.13
N LYS A 666 16.46 12.32 -21.90
CA LYS A 666 17.91 12.30 -21.59
C LYS A 666 18.22 12.65 -20.13
N THR A 667 17.20 12.96 -19.33
CA THR A 667 17.35 13.46 -17.96
C THR A 667 16.76 12.53 -16.92
N LEU A 668 15.74 11.73 -17.27
CA LEU A 668 15.07 10.84 -16.33
C LEU A 668 15.99 9.69 -15.92
N THR A 669 16.56 9.77 -14.72
CA THR A 669 17.44 8.76 -14.13
C THR A 669 16.68 7.75 -13.27
N THR A 670 15.55 8.15 -12.68
CA THR A 670 14.72 7.32 -11.81
C THR A 670 13.28 7.30 -12.29
N LEU A 671 12.76 6.11 -12.59
CA LEU A 671 11.36 5.88 -12.93
C LEU A 671 10.77 4.81 -12.03
N ARG A 672 9.69 5.15 -11.31
CA ARG A 672 8.89 4.17 -10.57
C ARG A 672 7.50 4.05 -11.17
N LEU A 673 7.08 2.81 -11.37
CA LEU A 673 5.80 2.44 -11.93
C LEU A 673 5.13 1.36 -11.06
N ASN A 674 5.39 1.30 -9.75
CA ASN A 674 4.96 0.15 -8.94
C ASN A 674 3.42 0.02 -8.89
N ASN A 675 2.88 -1.20 -8.77
CA ASN A 675 1.44 -1.51 -8.60
C ASN A 675 0.49 -0.99 -9.72
N ASN A 676 0.95 -0.92 -10.97
CA ASN A 676 0.23 -0.30 -12.09
C ASN A 676 -0.40 -1.26 -13.12
N ALA A 677 -0.50 -2.56 -12.80
CA ALA A 677 -1.07 -3.60 -13.66
C ALA A 677 -0.51 -3.63 -15.10
N ILE A 678 0.78 -3.37 -15.27
CA ILE A 678 1.44 -3.22 -16.58
C ILE A 678 1.47 -4.53 -17.40
N GLY A 679 1.80 -5.66 -16.78
CA GLY A 679 1.84 -7.01 -17.40
C GLY A 679 2.78 -7.16 -18.62
N THR A 680 2.82 -8.37 -19.20
CA THR A 680 3.64 -8.68 -20.40
C THR A 680 3.54 -7.64 -21.52
N ALA A 681 2.33 -7.16 -21.82
CA ALA A 681 2.07 -6.25 -22.93
C ALA A 681 2.69 -4.85 -22.72
N GLY A 682 2.78 -4.36 -21.48
CA GLY A 682 3.45 -3.10 -21.16
C GLY A 682 4.95 -3.23 -20.83
N VAL A 683 5.38 -4.38 -20.31
CA VAL A 683 6.81 -4.66 -20.04
C VAL A 683 7.62 -4.76 -21.34
N LYS A 684 7.06 -5.32 -22.41
CA LYS A 684 7.75 -5.42 -23.72
C LYS A 684 8.18 -4.05 -24.28
N PRO A 685 7.31 -3.02 -24.40
CA PRO A 685 7.72 -1.66 -24.74
C PRO A 685 8.82 -1.09 -23.84
N ILE A 686 8.73 -1.26 -22.53
CA ILE A 686 9.74 -0.78 -21.57
C ILE A 686 11.09 -1.46 -21.81
N ALA A 687 11.11 -2.77 -22.09
CA ALA A 687 12.32 -3.50 -22.44
C ALA A 687 12.96 -2.97 -23.74
N GLU A 688 12.18 -2.68 -24.79
CA GLU A 688 12.71 -2.05 -26.01
C GLU A 688 13.24 -0.62 -25.77
N ALA A 689 12.61 0.15 -24.87
CA ALA A 689 13.12 1.47 -24.48
C ALA A 689 14.45 1.38 -23.71
N LEU A 690 14.62 0.39 -22.83
CA LEU A 690 15.86 0.17 -22.06
C LEU A 690 17.09 -0.15 -22.94
N LYS A 691 16.91 -0.67 -24.16
CA LYS A 691 18.02 -0.93 -25.09
C LYS A 691 18.63 0.34 -25.69
N VAL A 692 17.85 1.43 -25.76
CA VAL A 692 18.24 2.69 -26.42
C VAL A 692 18.34 3.88 -25.47
N ASN A 693 17.68 3.83 -24.31
CA ASN A 693 17.80 4.86 -23.28
C ASN A 693 19.19 4.82 -22.62
N THR A 694 19.78 6.00 -22.46
CA THR A 694 21.14 6.20 -21.91
C THR A 694 21.17 7.06 -20.64
N ALA A 695 20.01 7.29 -20.01
CA ALA A 695 19.86 8.16 -18.84
C ALA A 695 19.35 7.42 -17.58
N LEU A 696 18.53 6.39 -17.75
CA LEU A 696 17.87 5.69 -16.67
C LEU A 696 18.88 4.81 -15.89
N THR A 697 18.99 5.07 -14.59
CA THR A 697 19.83 4.33 -13.64
C THR A 697 19.00 3.50 -12.67
N THR A 698 17.75 3.89 -12.40
CA THR A 698 16.83 3.24 -11.47
C THR A 698 15.47 3.01 -12.10
N LEU A 699 14.99 1.75 -12.08
CA LEU A 699 13.67 1.35 -12.55
C LEU A 699 12.95 0.49 -11.52
N GLU A 700 11.72 0.86 -11.16
CA GLU A 700 10.86 0.05 -10.28
C GLU A 700 9.56 -0.38 -10.95
N LEU A 701 9.37 -1.70 -11.08
CA LEU A 701 8.24 -2.38 -11.71
C LEU A 701 7.54 -3.40 -10.79
N ASP A 702 7.86 -3.44 -9.50
CA ASP A 702 7.16 -4.32 -8.54
C ASP A 702 5.65 -3.95 -8.43
N GLY A 703 4.82 -4.87 -7.96
CA GLY A 703 3.36 -4.70 -7.98
C GLY A 703 2.68 -5.00 -9.33
N ASN A 704 3.42 -5.09 -10.45
CA ASN A 704 2.86 -5.17 -11.81
C ASN A 704 2.56 -6.58 -12.35
N SER A 705 2.39 -7.57 -11.47
CA SER A 705 2.21 -8.98 -11.86
C SER A 705 3.40 -9.58 -12.63
N ILE A 706 4.63 -9.14 -12.33
CA ILE A 706 5.85 -9.55 -13.05
C ILE A 706 6.15 -11.04 -12.77
N GLY A 707 5.83 -11.92 -13.72
CA GLY A 707 6.12 -13.35 -13.67
C GLY A 707 7.20 -13.78 -14.66
N ASP A 708 7.20 -15.07 -15.02
CA ASP A 708 8.22 -15.66 -15.91
C ASP A 708 8.26 -14.97 -17.29
N ALA A 709 7.12 -14.69 -17.91
CA ALA A 709 7.04 -14.09 -19.25
C ALA A 709 7.50 -12.63 -19.28
N GLU A 710 7.12 -11.82 -18.28
CA GLU A 710 7.63 -10.45 -18.11
C GLU A 710 9.15 -10.45 -17.88
N THR A 711 9.64 -11.37 -17.05
CA THR A 711 11.06 -11.48 -16.70
C THR A 711 11.90 -11.92 -17.91
N GLN A 712 11.39 -12.86 -18.72
CA GLN A 712 12.00 -13.24 -19.99
C GLN A 712 11.98 -12.11 -21.02
N ALA A 713 10.95 -11.26 -21.04
CA ALA A 713 10.87 -10.11 -21.96
C ALA A 713 11.89 -9.01 -21.62
N ILE A 714 12.11 -8.73 -20.33
CA ILE A 714 13.02 -7.65 -19.89
C ILE A 714 14.50 -8.09 -19.81
N ALA A 715 14.79 -9.37 -19.54
CA ALA A 715 16.16 -9.86 -19.36
C ALA A 715 17.13 -9.57 -20.53
N PRO A 716 16.77 -9.77 -21.83
CA PRO A 716 17.67 -9.44 -22.94
C PRO A 716 18.01 -7.94 -23.02
N ALA A 717 17.06 -7.07 -22.68
CA ALA A 717 17.29 -5.64 -22.63
C ALA A 717 18.20 -5.26 -21.45
N LEU A 718 18.06 -5.92 -20.30
CA LEU A 718 18.94 -5.72 -19.15
C LEU A 718 20.37 -6.20 -19.42
N VAL A 719 20.58 -7.28 -20.17
CA VAL A 719 21.93 -7.71 -20.58
C VAL A 719 22.60 -6.67 -21.49
N GLN A 720 21.83 -6.00 -22.36
CA GLN A 720 22.34 -4.99 -23.30
C GLN A 720 22.48 -3.60 -22.70
N ASN A 721 21.67 -3.25 -21.69
CA ASN A 721 21.69 -1.91 -21.09
C ASN A 721 22.96 -1.65 -20.26
N THR A 722 23.51 -0.45 -20.41
CA THR A 722 24.81 -0.05 -19.82
C THR A 722 24.72 1.04 -18.74
N THR A 723 23.50 1.43 -18.34
CA THR A 723 23.23 2.58 -17.45
C THR A 723 22.44 2.22 -16.18
N LEU A 724 21.61 1.19 -16.24
CA LEU A 724 20.75 0.77 -15.15
C LEU A 724 21.56 0.09 -14.04
N THR A 725 21.69 0.80 -12.91
CA THR A 725 22.39 0.32 -11.71
C THR A 725 21.45 -0.28 -10.68
N SER A 726 20.16 0.09 -10.71
CA SER A 726 19.14 -0.36 -9.76
C SER A 726 17.87 -0.83 -10.47
N LEU A 727 17.44 -2.05 -10.19
CA LEU A 727 16.20 -2.63 -10.70
C LEU A 727 15.38 -3.26 -9.58
N LYS A 728 14.07 -2.97 -9.56
CA LYS A 728 13.09 -3.63 -8.72
C LYS A 728 11.99 -4.27 -9.58
N LEU A 729 11.82 -5.59 -9.46
CA LEU A 729 10.80 -6.40 -10.15
C LEU A 729 9.90 -7.10 -9.11
N GLY A 730 8.63 -7.36 -9.44
CA GLY A 730 7.81 -8.19 -8.55
C GLY A 730 6.29 -8.23 -8.73
N ASN A 731 5.68 -8.82 -7.70
CA ASN A 731 4.26 -9.18 -7.52
C ASN A 731 3.72 -10.27 -8.47
N GLY A 732 4.58 -11.15 -8.99
CA GLY A 732 4.17 -12.32 -9.78
C GLY A 732 4.60 -13.66 -9.18
N VAL A 733 4.30 -14.73 -9.90
CA VAL A 733 4.88 -16.07 -9.69
C VAL A 733 6.11 -16.18 -10.56
N LEU A 734 7.25 -16.51 -9.96
CA LEU A 734 8.54 -16.61 -10.64
C LEU A 734 9.07 -18.05 -10.52
N GLY A 735 8.82 -18.80 -11.58
CA GLY A 735 9.18 -20.20 -11.76
C GLY A 735 10.59 -20.39 -12.30
N LYS A 736 10.87 -21.57 -12.87
CA LYS A 736 12.20 -21.90 -13.40
C LYS A 736 12.61 -20.98 -14.56
N ALA A 737 11.67 -20.54 -15.41
CA ALA A 737 12.00 -19.79 -16.62
C ALA A 737 12.35 -18.33 -16.30
N GLY A 738 11.60 -17.68 -15.41
CA GLY A 738 11.92 -16.35 -14.89
C GLY A 738 13.19 -16.36 -14.05
N ALA A 739 13.39 -17.38 -13.22
CA ALA A 739 14.61 -17.52 -12.43
C ALA A 739 15.86 -17.72 -13.30
N HIS A 740 15.75 -18.46 -14.41
CA HIS A 740 16.81 -18.58 -15.39
C HIS A 740 17.09 -17.25 -16.11
N ALA A 741 16.04 -16.48 -16.46
CA ALA A 741 16.20 -15.16 -17.04
C ALA A 741 16.92 -14.18 -16.08
N ILE A 742 16.57 -14.15 -14.78
CA ILE A 742 17.33 -13.41 -13.75
C ILE A 742 18.79 -13.90 -13.65
N ALA A 743 19.00 -15.22 -13.64
CA ALA A 743 20.34 -15.80 -13.58
C ALA A 743 21.22 -15.42 -14.78
N THR A 744 20.64 -15.29 -15.98
CA THR A 744 21.34 -14.79 -17.17
C THR A 744 21.72 -13.31 -17.03
N VAL A 745 20.81 -12.46 -16.54
CA VAL A 745 21.14 -11.04 -16.23
C VAL A 745 22.27 -10.96 -15.21
N LEU A 746 22.21 -11.74 -14.12
CA LEU A 746 23.24 -11.77 -13.07
C LEU A 746 24.61 -12.26 -13.56
N LYS A 747 24.66 -13.11 -14.59
CA LYS A 747 25.92 -13.60 -15.19
C LYS A 747 26.50 -12.66 -16.25
N GLN A 748 25.68 -11.84 -16.91
CA GLN A 748 26.09 -11.11 -18.12
C GLN A 748 26.04 -9.57 -17.99
N ASN A 749 25.23 -9.01 -17.09
CA ASN A 749 25.15 -7.56 -16.92
C ASN A 749 26.33 -7.01 -16.09
N ALA A 750 27.04 -6.05 -16.66
CA ALA A 750 28.27 -5.46 -16.11
C ALA A 750 28.06 -4.17 -15.27
N LYS A 751 26.83 -3.82 -14.88
CA LYS A 751 26.42 -2.49 -14.37
C LYS A 751 25.42 -2.48 -13.21
N LEU A 752 24.59 -3.51 -13.09
CA LEU A 752 23.52 -3.62 -12.12
C LEU A 752 24.12 -3.90 -10.73
N THR A 753 24.15 -2.88 -9.87
CA THR A 753 24.67 -2.98 -8.49
C THR A 753 23.57 -3.34 -7.49
N THR A 754 22.31 -3.04 -7.81
CA THR A 754 21.14 -3.28 -6.96
C THR A 754 20.05 -4.04 -7.71
N LEU A 755 19.63 -5.18 -7.18
CA LEU A 755 18.50 -5.95 -7.70
C LEU A 755 17.57 -6.35 -6.55
N GLU A 756 16.30 -5.94 -6.63
CA GLU A 756 15.23 -6.38 -5.73
C GLU A 756 14.20 -7.19 -6.53
N VAL A 757 14.00 -8.46 -6.17
CA VAL A 757 13.00 -9.35 -6.78
C VAL A 757 11.99 -9.78 -5.72
N THR A 758 10.74 -9.38 -5.91
CA THR A 758 9.62 -9.61 -4.97
C THR A 758 8.58 -10.54 -5.61
N ALA A 759 8.67 -11.85 -5.40
CA ALA A 759 7.84 -12.83 -6.12
C ALA A 759 7.58 -14.08 -5.28
N ARG A 760 6.56 -14.88 -5.65
CA ARG A 760 6.45 -16.25 -5.15
C ARG A 760 7.44 -17.13 -5.91
N PHE A 761 8.48 -17.60 -5.21
CA PHE A 761 9.54 -18.43 -5.79
C PHE A 761 9.23 -19.93 -5.64
N VAL A 762 9.88 -20.74 -6.47
CA VAL A 762 10.08 -22.18 -6.24
C VAL A 762 11.53 -22.45 -5.86
N ASP A 763 11.81 -23.50 -5.07
CA ASP A 763 13.16 -23.86 -4.60
C ASP A 763 14.20 -23.91 -5.74
N SER A 764 13.83 -24.49 -6.88
CA SER A 764 14.70 -24.57 -8.06
C SER A 764 14.99 -23.20 -8.70
N GLY A 765 14.11 -22.22 -8.53
CA GLY A 765 14.34 -20.84 -8.93
C GLY A 765 15.35 -20.15 -8.02
N VAL A 766 15.21 -20.31 -6.70
CA VAL A 766 16.17 -19.76 -5.72
C VAL A 766 17.56 -20.39 -5.92
N GLN A 767 17.63 -21.71 -6.12
CA GLN A 767 18.87 -22.42 -6.50
C GLN A 767 19.50 -21.83 -7.77
N THR A 768 18.71 -21.59 -8.82
CA THR A 768 19.18 -21.07 -10.11
C THR A 768 19.75 -19.65 -9.98
N ILE A 769 19.09 -18.79 -9.21
CA ILE A 769 19.54 -17.41 -8.94
C ILE A 769 20.81 -17.42 -8.06
N ALA A 770 20.84 -18.23 -7.00
CA ALA A 770 22.01 -18.36 -6.12
C ALA A 770 23.24 -18.91 -6.87
N ALA A 771 23.05 -19.86 -7.80
CA ALA A 771 24.11 -20.37 -8.67
C ALA A 771 24.68 -19.30 -9.64
N ALA A 772 23.90 -18.28 -10.01
CA ALA A 772 24.41 -17.12 -10.74
C ALA A 772 25.17 -16.14 -9.83
N LEU A 773 24.68 -15.90 -8.61
CA LEU A 773 25.33 -15.01 -7.64
C LEU A 773 26.75 -15.45 -7.28
N LYS A 774 27.05 -16.76 -7.28
CA LYS A 774 28.42 -17.31 -7.09
C LYS A 774 29.49 -16.67 -7.99
N HIS A 775 29.11 -16.26 -9.20
CA HIS A 775 30.02 -15.74 -10.22
C HIS A 775 29.75 -14.28 -10.60
N ASN A 776 28.77 -13.63 -9.97
CA ASN A 776 28.51 -12.22 -10.19
C ASN A 776 29.57 -11.35 -9.48
N THR A 777 30.06 -10.33 -10.19
CA THR A 777 31.14 -9.43 -9.77
C THR A 777 30.72 -7.95 -9.74
N THR A 778 29.41 -7.67 -9.75
CA THR A 778 28.86 -6.31 -9.96
C THR A 778 27.78 -5.92 -8.95
N LEU A 779 27.05 -6.90 -8.43
CA LEU A 779 25.92 -6.71 -7.54
C LEU A 779 26.39 -6.55 -6.09
N THR A 780 26.24 -5.34 -5.55
CA THR A 780 26.57 -5.03 -4.16
C THR A 780 25.36 -5.19 -3.24
N THR A 781 24.14 -5.03 -3.78
CA THR A 781 22.87 -5.15 -3.06
C THR A 781 21.94 -6.14 -3.76
N PHE A 782 21.65 -7.25 -3.10
CA PHE A 782 20.62 -8.20 -3.53
C PHE A 782 19.47 -8.23 -2.54
N LYS A 783 18.24 -8.15 -3.03
CA LYS A 783 17.04 -8.35 -2.22
C LYS A 783 16.14 -9.40 -2.86
N LEU A 784 15.77 -10.41 -2.08
CA LEU A 784 14.91 -11.51 -2.48
C LEU A 784 13.75 -11.57 -1.50
N ARG A 785 12.51 -11.33 -1.96
CA ARG A 785 11.35 -11.19 -1.09
C ARG A 785 10.23 -12.10 -1.55
N ASP A 786 9.84 -13.08 -0.73
CA ASP A 786 8.61 -13.83 -0.96
C ASP A 786 7.40 -12.99 -0.55
N MET A 787 6.27 -13.23 -1.22
CA MET A 787 5.01 -12.49 -1.07
C MET A 787 3.95 -13.25 -0.26
N ASN A 788 4.15 -14.54 0.06
CA ASN A 788 3.33 -15.19 1.08
C ASN A 788 3.91 -16.49 1.66
N ARG A 789 3.21 -17.07 2.63
CA ARG A 789 3.60 -18.30 3.32
C ARG A 789 3.88 -19.46 2.35
N TYR A 790 4.93 -20.22 2.69
CA TYR A 790 5.27 -21.51 2.10
C TYR A 790 4.04 -22.41 1.93
N ASP A 791 3.76 -22.75 0.69
CA ASP A 791 2.64 -23.61 0.28
C ASP A 791 3.24 -24.85 -0.42
N PRO A 792 3.32 -26.00 0.27
CA PRO A 792 3.93 -27.19 -0.28
C PRO A 792 3.10 -27.85 -1.38
N GLU A 793 1.81 -27.53 -1.51
CA GLU A 793 1.02 -28.00 -2.64
C GLU A 793 1.38 -27.18 -3.89
N PHE A 794 1.45 -25.85 -3.77
CA PHE A 794 1.93 -24.97 -4.83
C PHE A 794 3.35 -25.28 -5.30
N GLU A 795 4.31 -25.50 -4.39
CA GLU A 795 5.69 -25.88 -4.78
C GLU A 795 5.73 -27.23 -5.51
N ARG A 796 4.97 -28.24 -5.06
CA ARG A 796 4.88 -29.55 -5.72
C ARG A 796 4.26 -29.42 -7.11
N GLU A 797 3.20 -28.63 -7.24
CA GLU A 797 2.47 -28.44 -8.50
C GLU A 797 3.24 -27.59 -9.52
N MET A 798 4.06 -26.63 -9.06
CA MET A 798 4.92 -25.81 -9.92
C MET A 798 6.27 -26.45 -10.28
N SER A 799 6.64 -27.59 -9.67
CA SER A 799 7.94 -28.25 -9.91
C SER A 799 7.91 -29.48 -10.84
N GLU A 800 6.75 -30.11 -11.07
CA GLU A 800 6.61 -31.15 -12.12
C GLU A 800 6.67 -30.53 -13.52
N PRO A 801 7.49 -31.01 -14.48
CA PRO A 801 7.42 -30.55 -15.87
C PRO A 801 6.16 -31.10 -16.55
N LEU A 802 5.29 -30.20 -17.02
CA LEU A 802 3.96 -30.51 -17.56
C LEU A 802 3.80 -29.83 -18.92
N THR A 803 4.23 -30.53 -19.99
CA THR A 803 4.15 -30.08 -21.38
C THR A 803 2.95 -30.71 -22.10
N THR A 804 2.49 -30.06 -23.17
CA THR A 804 1.47 -30.53 -24.13
C THR A 804 1.63 -32.02 -24.50
N GLU A 805 2.85 -32.41 -24.85
CA GLU A 805 3.22 -33.76 -25.31
C GLU A 805 3.08 -34.85 -24.23
N ARG A 806 3.39 -34.54 -22.96
CA ARG A 806 3.21 -35.49 -21.85
C ARG A 806 1.75 -35.63 -21.44
N LEU A 807 0.92 -34.63 -21.71
CA LEU A 807 -0.50 -34.59 -21.30
C LEU A 807 -1.39 -35.42 -22.24
N LEU A 808 -1.14 -35.38 -23.55
CA LEU A 808 -1.90 -36.10 -24.58
C LEU A 808 -2.08 -37.61 -24.30
N PRO A 809 -1.02 -38.41 -24.05
CA PRO A 809 -1.17 -39.85 -23.77
C PRO A 809 -1.97 -40.14 -22.49
N GLN A 810 -1.85 -39.27 -21.48
CA GLN A 810 -2.53 -39.42 -20.18
C GLN A 810 -4.03 -39.08 -20.25
N VAL A 811 -4.43 -38.25 -21.22
CA VAL A 811 -5.84 -37.96 -21.53
C VAL A 811 -6.43 -39.05 -22.44
N ARG A 812 -5.65 -39.56 -23.41
CA ARG A 812 -6.10 -40.60 -24.36
C ARG A 812 -6.32 -41.98 -23.72
N ASN A 813 -5.69 -42.28 -22.57
CA ASN A 813 -5.88 -43.54 -21.85
C ASN A 813 -6.45 -43.28 -20.43
N PRO A 814 -7.78 -43.20 -20.25
CA PRO A 814 -8.41 -42.71 -19.03
C PRO A 814 -8.40 -43.70 -17.84
N HIS A 815 -7.86 -44.92 -18.00
CA HIS A 815 -7.83 -45.94 -16.94
C HIS A 815 -6.88 -45.56 -15.79
N GLY A 816 -7.42 -44.81 -14.82
CA GLY A 816 -6.76 -44.43 -13.56
C GLY A 816 -6.39 -42.96 -13.43
N PHE A 817 -6.52 -42.14 -14.48
CA PHE A 817 -6.04 -40.75 -14.45
C PHE A 817 -6.98 -39.78 -13.70
N GLY A 818 -8.30 -39.98 -13.82
CA GLY A 818 -9.33 -39.22 -13.09
C GLY A 818 -9.74 -37.90 -13.76
N LEU A 819 -11.06 -37.70 -13.94
CA LEU A 819 -11.63 -36.60 -14.75
C LEU A 819 -11.26 -35.20 -14.23
N GLU A 820 -11.38 -35.00 -12.91
CA GLU A 820 -11.01 -33.74 -12.24
C GLU A 820 -9.51 -33.43 -12.37
N LYS A 821 -8.66 -34.47 -12.35
CA LYS A 821 -7.20 -34.34 -12.46
C LYS A 821 -6.78 -33.92 -13.86
N ALA A 822 -7.48 -34.39 -14.89
CA ALA A 822 -7.30 -33.97 -16.27
C ALA A 822 -7.72 -32.49 -16.47
N LEU A 823 -8.94 -32.13 -16.05
CA LEU A 823 -9.45 -30.75 -16.14
C LEU A 823 -8.55 -29.77 -15.37
N SER A 824 -8.11 -30.13 -14.16
CA SER A 824 -7.18 -29.35 -13.35
C SER A 824 -5.82 -29.17 -14.05
N ARG A 825 -5.23 -30.25 -14.60
CA ARG A 825 -3.96 -30.16 -15.34
C ARG A 825 -4.07 -29.35 -16.65
N VAL A 826 -5.22 -29.35 -17.31
CA VAL A 826 -5.44 -28.54 -18.53
C VAL A 826 -5.60 -27.06 -18.18
N SER A 827 -6.38 -26.72 -17.15
CA SER A 827 -6.41 -25.35 -16.59
C SER A 827 -5.02 -24.87 -16.15
N ARG A 828 -4.14 -25.77 -15.69
CA ARG A 828 -2.75 -25.47 -15.34
C ARG A 828 -1.81 -25.36 -16.53
N LEU A 829 -2.09 -25.99 -17.68
CA LEU A 829 -1.32 -25.80 -18.91
C LEU A 829 -1.50 -24.36 -19.43
N PHE A 830 -2.76 -23.88 -19.48
CA PHE A 830 -3.09 -22.48 -19.78
C PHE A 830 -2.31 -21.51 -18.90
N MET A 831 -2.31 -21.69 -17.57
CA MET A 831 -1.63 -20.80 -16.62
C MET A 831 -0.09 -20.77 -16.72
N ARG A 832 0.54 -21.67 -17.48
CA ARG A 832 1.99 -21.94 -17.35
C ARG A 832 2.80 -21.78 -18.61
N GLU A 833 2.24 -22.16 -19.77
CA GLU A 833 3.01 -22.19 -21.02
C GLU A 833 2.63 -21.07 -22.01
N ASN A 834 1.40 -20.51 -21.94
CA ASN A 834 0.91 -19.49 -22.89
C ASN A 834 1.19 -19.84 -24.37
N ILE A 835 1.22 -21.14 -24.72
CA ILE A 835 1.65 -21.61 -26.04
C ILE A 835 0.61 -21.26 -27.11
N VAL A 836 1.04 -20.38 -28.01
CA VAL A 836 0.28 -19.93 -29.19
C VAL A 836 0.67 -20.77 -30.41
N ASP A 837 0.50 -22.09 -30.30
CA ASP A 837 0.68 -23.02 -31.42
C ASP A 837 -0.57 -23.89 -31.67
N SER A 838 -0.59 -24.55 -32.82
CA SER A 838 -1.71 -25.41 -33.25
C SER A 838 -1.84 -26.68 -32.41
N ALA A 839 -0.78 -27.14 -31.75
CA ALA A 839 -0.81 -28.34 -30.90
C ALA A 839 -1.51 -28.04 -29.56
N GLY A 840 -1.21 -26.91 -28.92
CA GLY A 840 -1.91 -26.45 -27.72
C GLY A 840 -3.42 -26.31 -27.96
N VAL A 841 -3.81 -25.69 -29.08
CA VAL A 841 -5.22 -25.60 -29.52
C VAL A 841 -5.85 -26.97 -29.72
N GLN A 842 -5.15 -27.90 -30.38
CA GLN A 842 -5.63 -29.28 -30.56
C GLN A 842 -5.82 -30.01 -29.22
N VAL A 843 -4.88 -29.88 -28.26
CA VAL A 843 -5.02 -30.52 -26.94
C VAL A 843 -6.25 -29.99 -26.20
N ILE A 844 -6.51 -28.68 -26.24
CA ILE A 844 -7.69 -28.09 -25.61
C ILE A 844 -8.99 -28.63 -26.25
N GLN A 845 -9.05 -28.67 -27.57
CA GLN A 845 -10.21 -29.19 -28.32
C GLN A 845 -10.41 -30.71 -28.10
N GLU A 846 -9.33 -31.49 -28.07
CA GLU A 846 -9.37 -32.95 -27.84
C GLU A 846 -9.78 -33.27 -26.40
N VAL A 847 -9.20 -32.58 -25.40
CA VAL A 847 -9.61 -32.68 -23.99
C VAL A 847 -11.10 -32.38 -23.84
N LEU A 848 -11.58 -31.24 -24.36
CA LEU A 848 -12.97 -30.82 -24.17
C LEU A 848 -13.96 -31.72 -24.92
N SER A 849 -13.58 -32.27 -26.06
CA SER A 849 -14.42 -33.22 -26.83
C SER A 849 -14.39 -34.65 -26.29
N LEU A 850 -13.35 -35.07 -25.56
CA LEU A 850 -13.30 -36.34 -24.82
C LEU A 850 -14.05 -36.25 -23.48
N ILE A 851 -13.75 -35.22 -22.67
CA ILE A 851 -14.30 -35.08 -21.30
C ILE A 851 -15.76 -34.59 -21.31
N LYS A 852 -16.14 -33.80 -22.32
CA LYS A 852 -17.47 -33.17 -22.48
C LYS A 852 -18.05 -32.59 -21.17
N PRO A 853 -17.31 -31.73 -20.46
CA PRO A 853 -17.72 -31.25 -19.14
C PRO A 853 -18.98 -30.38 -19.23
N SER A 854 -20.00 -30.70 -18.44
CA SER A 854 -21.23 -29.88 -18.34
C SER A 854 -20.96 -28.53 -17.68
N LYS A 855 -19.99 -28.47 -16.77
CA LYS A 855 -19.47 -27.25 -16.15
C LYS A 855 -17.96 -27.14 -16.36
N LEU A 856 -17.47 -26.00 -16.81
CA LEU A 856 -16.04 -25.69 -16.90
C LEU A 856 -15.73 -24.45 -16.05
N GLU A 857 -14.77 -24.57 -15.14
CA GLU A 857 -14.22 -23.45 -14.38
C GLU A 857 -12.72 -23.31 -14.63
N ILE A 858 -12.30 -22.13 -15.08
CA ILE A 858 -10.91 -21.70 -15.24
C ILE A 858 -10.77 -20.41 -14.43
N ARG A 859 -9.90 -20.42 -13.42
CA ARG A 859 -9.59 -19.24 -12.60
C ARG A 859 -8.14 -18.86 -12.79
N PHE A 860 -7.90 -17.57 -13.03
CA PHE A 860 -6.58 -16.97 -13.26
C PHE A 860 -5.86 -17.47 -14.53
N GLY A 861 -4.93 -16.66 -15.03
CA GLY A 861 -4.02 -16.99 -16.15
C GLY A 861 -4.62 -17.09 -17.55
N LEU A 862 -5.94 -17.27 -17.73
CA LEU A 862 -6.55 -17.21 -19.06
C LEU A 862 -6.61 -15.75 -19.55
N ASP A 863 -5.99 -15.44 -20.69
CA ASP A 863 -5.96 -14.12 -21.30
C ASP A 863 -6.89 -14.00 -22.53
N ASP A 864 -6.77 -12.92 -23.30
CA ASP A 864 -7.51 -12.71 -24.55
C ASP A 864 -7.25 -13.80 -25.61
N PHE A 865 -6.04 -14.35 -25.68
CA PHE A 865 -5.71 -15.43 -26.62
C PHE A 865 -6.27 -16.77 -26.15
N GLY A 866 -6.17 -17.07 -24.85
CA GLY A 866 -6.82 -18.24 -24.24
C GLY A 866 -8.34 -18.21 -24.41
N ALA A 867 -8.96 -17.03 -24.28
CA ALA A 867 -10.38 -16.81 -24.56
C ALA A 867 -10.75 -17.03 -26.04
N GLN A 868 -9.91 -16.58 -26.99
CA GLN A 868 -10.09 -16.89 -28.42
C GLN A 868 -10.07 -18.40 -28.69
N VAL A 869 -9.10 -19.13 -28.13
CA VAL A 869 -9.01 -20.59 -28.30
C VAL A 869 -10.24 -21.29 -27.73
N LEU A 870 -10.63 -20.93 -26.50
CA LEU A 870 -11.84 -21.45 -25.86
C LEU A 870 -13.12 -21.13 -26.67
N ALA A 871 -13.20 -19.94 -27.26
CA ALA A 871 -14.32 -19.55 -28.13
C ALA A 871 -14.48 -20.45 -29.36
N THR A 872 -13.39 -20.98 -29.94
CA THR A 872 -13.50 -21.98 -31.03
C THR A 872 -14.21 -23.25 -30.56
N SER A 873 -13.88 -23.71 -29.35
CA SER A 873 -14.52 -24.88 -28.72
C SER A 873 -15.98 -24.59 -28.35
N LEU A 874 -16.29 -23.37 -27.90
CA LEU A 874 -17.65 -22.93 -27.56
C LEU A 874 -18.56 -22.80 -28.80
N LYS A 875 -18.04 -22.40 -29.96
CA LYS A 875 -18.79 -22.38 -31.25
C LYS A 875 -19.26 -23.79 -31.66
N GLN A 876 -18.51 -24.83 -31.32
CA GLN A 876 -18.84 -26.24 -31.62
C GLN A 876 -19.49 -26.99 -30.43
N ASN A 877 -19.68 -26.33 -29.29
CA ASN A 877 -20.07 -26.99 -28.06
C ASN A 877 -21.56 -27.39 -28.04
N SER A 878 -21.83 -28.66 -27.74
CA SER A 878 -23.18 -29.23 -27.65
C SER A 878 -23.52 -29.83 -26.26
N TRP A 879 -22.70 -29.57 -25.23
CA TRP A 879 -22.76 -30.28 -23.94
C TRP A 879 -22.57 -29.42 -22.66
N MET A 880 -21.90 -28.26 -22.77
CA MET A 880 -21.56 -27.40 -21.62
C MET A 880 -22.71 -26.43 -21.35
N THR A 881 -23.16 -26.37 -20.10
CA THR A 881 -24.22 -25.48 -19.63
C THR A 881 -23.68 -24.34 -18.77
N GLU A 882 -22.55 -24.53 -18.10
CA GLU A 882 -21.92 -23.50 -17.25
C GLU A 882 -20.45 -23.29 -17.61
N LEU A 883 -20.08 -22.04 -17.86
CA LEU A 883 -18.71 -21.59 -18.06
C LEU A 883 -18.38 -20.50 -17.06
N ASN A 884 -17.29 -20.69 -16.33
CA ASN A 884 -16.84 -19.77 -15.31
C ASN A 884 -15.35 -19.44 -15.52
N LEU A 885 -15.09 -18.20 -15.93
CA LEU A 885 -13.77 -17.63 -16.20
C LEU A 885 -13.37 -16.60 -15.13
N ARG A 886 -13.93 -16.70 -13.92
CA ARG A 886 -13.75 -15.69 -12.88
C ARG A 886 -12.28 -15.43 -12.55
N SER A 887 -11.93 -14.16 -12.38
CA SER A 887 -10.58 -13.69 -12.03
C SER A 887 -9.52 -14.02 -13.10
N SER A 888 -9.93 -14.11 -14.36
CA SER A 888 -9.05 -14.30 -15.52
C SER A 888 -8.64 -12.96 -16.18
N GLN A 889 -7.58 -12.96 -16.98
CA GLN A 889 -7.08 -11.78 -17.72
C GLN A 889 -7.80 -11.58 -19.06
N VAL A 890 -9.09 -11.97 -19.15
CA VAL A 890 -9.90 -11.77 -20.35
C VAL A 890 -10.26 -10.29 -20.47
N GLY A 891 -9.79 -9.66 -21.55
CA GLY A 891 -10.04 -8.27 -21.92
C GLY A 891 -11.06 -8.15 -23.06
N PRO A 892 -11.06 -7.03 -23.81
CA PRO A 892 -12.03 -6.77 -24.87
C PRO A 892 -11.96 -7.75 -26.04
N ILE A 893 -10.77 -8.29 -26.37
CA ILE A 893 -10.59 -9.12 -27.58
C ILE A 893 -11.10 -10.55 -27.33
N GLY A 894 -10.83 -11.09 -26.14
CA GLY A 894 -11.39 -12.35 -25.67
C GLY A 894 -12.89 -12.24 -25.40
N ALA A 895 -13.37 -11.10 -24.90
CA ALA A 895 -14.80 -10.79 -24.80
C ALA A 895 -15.49 -10.88 -26.18
N GLN A 896 -14.90 -10.30 -27.23
CA GLN A 896 -15.43 -10.41 -28.59
C GLN A 896 -15.46 -11.85 -29.08
N ALA A 897 -14.38 -12.61 -28.90
CA ALA A 897 -14.34 -14.00 -29.35
C ALA A 897 -15.41 -14.86 -28.64
N ILE A 898 -15.58 -14.68 -27.32
CA ILE A 898 -16.64 -15.33 -26.54
C ILE A 898 -18.03 -14.87 -27.03
N ALA A 899 -18.24 -13.58 -27.29
CA ALA A 899 -19.49 -13.05 -27.82
C ALA A 899 -19.88 -13.68 -29.17
N GLU A 900 -18.93 -13.76 -30.12
CA GLU A 900 -19.14 -14.47 -31.39
C GLU A 900 -19.47 -15.96 -31.21
N ALA A 901 -18.95 -16.59 -30.15
CA ALA A 901 -19.30 -17.97 -29.83
C ALA A 901 -20.71 -18.10 -29.26
N LEU A 902 -21.13 -17.19 -28.38
CA LEU A 902 -22.48 -17.14 -27.83
C LEU A 902 -23.56 -16.92 -28.91
N MET A 903 -23.25 -16.23 -30.01
CA MET A 903 -24.17 -16.08 -31.15
C MET A 903 -24.51 -17.41 -31.85
N GLN A 904 -23.69 -18.45 -31.68
CA GLN A 904 -23.89 -19.79 -32.28
C GLN A 904 -24.18 -20.88 -31.24
N ASN A 905 -23.75 -20.67 -29.99
CA ASN A 905 -23.92 -21.64 -28.92
C ASN A 905 -25.39 -21.73 -28.46
N THR A 906 -25.91 -22.95 -28.37
CA THR A 906 -27.31 -23.25 -28.01
C THR A 906 -27.46 -24.07 -26.72
N LYS A 907 -26.42 -24.08 -25.87
CA LYS A 907 -26.34 -24.94 -24.66
C LYS A 907 -25.89 -24.23 -23.40
N LEU A 908 -25.06 -23.19 -23.52
CA LEU A 908 -24.60 -22.43 -22.39
C LEU A 908 -25.75 -21.63 -21.78
N THR A 909 -26.00 -21.85 -20.49
CA THR A 909 -27.05 -21.19 -19.70
C THR A 909 -26.45 -20.27 -18.63
N ILE A 910 -25.23 -20.54 -18.16
CA ILE A 910 -24.52 -19.72 -17.17
C ILE A 910 -23.15 -19.32 -17.72
N LEU A 911 -22.89 -18.01 -17.75
CA LEU A 911 -21.58 -17.43 -18.06
C LEU A 911 -21.14 -16.51 -16.92
N ASN A 912 -20.01 -16.83 -16.31
CA ASN A 912 -19.38 -16.00 -15.31
C ASN A 912 -18.04 -15.45 -15.82
N LEU A 913 -17.99 -14.14 -16.06
CA LEU A 913 -16.81 -13.38 -16.45
C LEU A 913 -16.35 -12.44 -15.31
N SER A 914 -16.77 -12.65 -14.07
CA SER A 914 -16.48 -11.69 -12.98
C SER A 914 -14.99 -11.50 -12.67
N SER A 915 -14.61 -10.31 -12.22
CA SER A 915 -13.22 -9.91 -11.94
C SER A 915 -12.29 -10.07 -13.16
N THR A 916 -12.75 -9.65 -14.36
CA THR A 916 -11.99 -9.67 -15.63
C THR A 916 -11.82 -8.25 -16.20
N GLN A 917 -11.10 -8.07 -17.31
CA GLN A 917 -10.68 -6.77 -17.83
C GLN A 917 -11.50 -6.29 -19.05
N LEU A 918 -12.79 -6.69 -19.15
CA LEU A 918 -13.63 -6.49 -20.35
C LEU A 918 -13.73 -5.02 -20.80
N GLY A 919 -13.90 -4.09 -19.85
CA GLY A 919 -14.16 -2.68 -20.14
C GLY A 919 -15.44 -2.43 -20.96
N ASP A 920 -15.62 -1.18 -21.40
CA ASP A 920 -16.78 -0.79 -22.21
C ASP A 920 -16.82 -1.50 -23.58
N ALA A 921 -15.67 -1.73 -24.21
CA ALA A 921 -15.59 -2.41 -25.50
C ALA A 921 -15.96 -3.91 -25.40
N GLY A 922 -15.52 -4.59 -24.33
CA GLY A 922 -15.94 -5.98 -24.07
C GLY A 922 -17.42 -6.08 -23.70
N ALA A 923 -17.96 -5.10 -22.96
CA ALA A 923 -19.39 -5.00 -22.69
C ALA A 923 -20.23 -4.80 -23.97
N GLU A 924 -19.80 -3.93 -24.89
CA GLU A 924 -20.44 -3.74 -26.21
C GLU A 924 -20.38 -4.99 -27.09
N ALA A 925 -19.28 -5.76 -27.02
CA ALA A 925 -19.18 -7.03 -27.73
C ALA A 925 -20.16 -8.07 -27.17
N ILE A 926 -20.22 -8.22 -25.84
CA ILE A 926 -21.14 -9.14 -25.16
C ILE A 926 -22.61 -8.73 -25.39
N SER A 927 -22.95 -7.43 -25.44
CA SER A 927 -24.34 -7.00 -25.66
C SER A 927 -24.88 -7.39 -27.04
N LYS A 928 -24.05 -7.31 -28.09
CA LYS A 928 -24.40 -7.78 -29.44
C LYS A 928 -24.70 -9.29 -29.46
N ALA A 929 -24.03 -10.08 -28.63
CA ALA A 929 -24.34 -11.49 -28.47
C ALA A 929 -25.65 -11.72 -27.68
N LEU A 930 -25.91 -10.94 -26.62
CA LEU A 930 -27.16 -11.00 -25.86
C LEU A 930 -28.39 -10.68 -26.72
N ARG A 931 -28.27 -9.88 -27.79
CA ARG A 931 -29.36 -9.66 -28.75
C ARG A 931 -29.87 -10.96 -29.40
N VAL A 932 -28.97 -11.91 -29.66
CA VAL A 932 -29.24 -13.12 -30.45
C VAL A 932 -29.33 -14.37 -29.57
N ASN A 933 -28.51 -14.46 -28.51
CA ASN A 933 -28.51 -15.61 -27.63
C ASN A 933 -29.69 -15.59 -26.64
N THR A 934 -30.57 -16.58 -26.77
CA THR A 934 -31.73 -16.79 -25.89
C THR A 934 -31.55 -17.97 -24.92
N THR A 935 -30.38 -18.62 -24.90
CA THR A 935 -30.11 -19.78 -24.03
C THR A 935 -29.44 -19.39 -22.71
N LEU A 936 -28.71 -18.27 -22.70
CA LEU A 936 -28.04 -17.76 -21.52
C LEU A 936 -29.06 -17.19 -20.53
N THR A 937 -29.24 -17.87 -19.40
CA THR A 937 -30.17 -17.47 -18.33
C THR A 937 -29.47 -16.68 -17.23
N THR A 938 -28.16 -16.85 -17.05
CA THR A 938 -27.35 -16.13 -16.06
C THR A 938 -26.07 -15.57 -16.68
N LEU A 939 -25.85 -14.27 -16.51
CA LEU A 939 -24.62 -13.58 -16.87
C LEU A 939 -24.06 -12.83 -15.66
N ASN A 940 -22.80 -13.05 -15.34
CA ASN A 940 -22.10 -12.36 -14.27
C ASN A 940 -20.89 -11.57 -14.80
N LEU A 941 -21.03 -10.24 -14.76
CA LEU A 941 -20.04 -9.21 -15.09
C LEU A 941 -19.66 -8.38 -13.84
N TYR A 942 -19.70 -8.98 -12.64
CA TYR A 942 -19.22 -8.35 -11.41
C TYR A 942 -17.75 -7.94 -11.60
N GLU A 943 -17.37 -6.69 -11.30
CA GLU A 943 -15.97 -6.23 -11.33
C GLU A 943 -15.29 -6.43 -12.69
N CYS A 944 -15.88 -5.89 -13.77
CA CYS A 944 -15.41 -6.06 -15.16
C CYS A 944 -14.88 -4.76 -15.81
N TRP A 945 -14.63 -3.72 -14.99
CA TRP A 945 -14.22 -2.36 -15.41
C TRP A 945 -15.20 -1.68 -16.38
N ILE A 946 -16.48 -2.00 -16.29
CA ILE A 946 -17.52 -1.46 -17.18
C ILE A 946 -17.93 -0.06 -16.71
N GLY A 947 -17.87 0.91 -17.62
CA GLY A 947 -18.29 2.28 -17.40
C GLY A 947 -19.75 2.53 -17.80
N SER A 948 -20.13 3.81 -17.85
CA SER A 948 -21.48 4.21 -18.25
C SER A 948 -21.82 3.86 -19.72
N ALA A 949 -20.83 3.88 -20.62
CA ALA A 949 -21.02 3.58 -22.04
C ALA A 949 -21.24 2.09 -22.29
N GLY A 950 -20.45 1.20 -21.66
CA GLY A 950 -20.64 -0.25 -21.74
C GLY A 950 -21.92 -0.68 -21.05
N ALA A 951 -22.30 -0.05 -19.94
CA ALA A 951 -23.61 -0.24 -19.32
C ALA A 951 -24.76 0.19 -20.25
N GLN A 952 -24.62 1.29 -20.99
CA GLN A 952 -25.60 1.71 -22.00
C GLN A 952 -25.68 0.73 -23.18
N ALA A 953 -24.54 0.23 -23.66
CA ALA A 953 -24.49 -0.77 -24.74
C ALA A 953 -25.10 -2.11 -24.32
N LEU A 954 -24.87 -2.56 -23.09
CA LEU A 954 -25.53 -3.71 -22.48
C LEU A 954 -27.04 -3.48 -22.35
N ALA A 955 -27.45 -2.32 -21.83
CA ALA A 955 -28.86 -1.99 -21.62
C ALA A 955 -29.68 -1.94 -22.92
N GLU A 956 -29.12 -1.46 -24.04
CA GLU A 956 -29.88 -1.29 -25.28
C GLU A 956 -30.35 -2.63 -25.85
N GLU A 957 -29.46 -3.62 -25.93
CA GLU A 957 -29.80 -4.96 -26.43
C GLU A 957 -30.53 -5.82 -25.37
N LEU A 958 -30.20 -5.65 -24.08
CA LEU A 958 -30.82 -6.41 -22.98
C LEU A 958 -32.33 -6.11 -22.80
N LYS A 959 -32.82 -4.94 -23.24
CA LYS A 959 -34.27 -4.65 -23.30
C LYS A 959 -35.05 -5.66 -24.15
N GLN A 960 -34.43 -6.19 -25.20
CA GLN A 960 -35.06 -7.09 -26.18
C GLN A 960 -34.71 -8.58 -25.96
N ASN A 961 -33.75 -8.89 -25.08
CA ASN A 961 -33.40 -10.27 -24.77
C ASN A 961 -34.52 -11.00 -24.01
N VAL A 962 -34.74 -12.27 -24.37
CA VAL A 962 -35.80 -13.13 -23.81
C VAL A 962 -35.28 -14.41 -23.14
N GLY A 963 -33.97 -14.50 -22.88
CA GLY A 963 -33.33 -15.65 -22.22
C GLY A 963 -32.84 -15.36 -20.80
N LEU A 964 -32.32 -14.15 -20.56
CA LEU A 964 -31.63 -13.79 -19.34
C LEU A 964 -32.62 -13.56 -18.20
N THR A 965 -32.39 -14.26 -17.08
CA THR A 965 -33.21 -14.19 -15.86
C THR A 965 -32.43 -13.67 -14.66
N SER A 966 -31.09 -13.74 -14.69
CA SER A 966 -30.20 -13.21 -13.65
C SER A 966 -29.02 -12.46 -14.27
N PHE A 967 -28.82 -11.20 -13.89
CA PHE A 967 -27.73 -10.36 -14.37
C PHE A 967 -26.99 -9.68 -13.21
N TYR A 968 -25.68 -9.85 -13.14
CA TYR A 968 -24.83 -9.25 -12.12
C TYR A 968 -23.85 -8.28 -12.79
N LEU A 969 -23.92 -7.00 -12.42
CA LEU A 969 -23.09 -5.91 -12.95
C LEU A 969 -22.50 -5.06 -11.81
N SER A 970 -22.45 -5.60 -10.60
CA SER A 970 -21.91 -4.91 -9.41
C SER A 970 -20.38 -4.74 -9.44
N ARG A 971 -19.82 -3.84 -8.64
CA ARG A 971 -18.38 -3.46 -8.66
C ARG A 971 -17.87 -2.90 -10.00
N ASN A 972 -18.72 -2.20 -10.75
CA ASN A 972 -18.34 -1.47 -11.97
C ASN A 972 -18.41 0.05 -11.73
N SER A 973 -18.32 0.85 -12.79
CA SER A 973 -18.30 2.33 -12.71
C SER A 973 -19.38 2.95 -13.60
N ILE A 974 -20.60 2.38 -13.55
CA ILE A 974 -21.68 2.72 -14.50
C ILE A 974 -22.34 4.08 -14.21
N GLY A 975 -22.31 4.53 -12.96
CA GLY A 975 -22.84 5.82 -12.50
C GLY A 975 -24.35 6.01 -12.72
N ASP A 976 -24.83 7.24 -12.48
CA ASP A 976 -26.24 7.61 -12.70
C ASP A 976 -26.69 7.46 -14.17
N SER A 977 -25.79 7.69 -15.12
CA SER A 977 -26.05 7.48 -16.56
C SER A 977 -26.31 6.00 -16.89
N GLY A 978 -25.49 5.09 -16.36
CA GLY A 978 -25.68 3.66 -16.49
C GLY A 978 -26.89 3.13 -15.70
N ALA A 979 -27.17 3.69 -14.52
CA ALA A 979 -28.38 3.41 -13.75
C ALA A 979 -29.65 3.82 -14.52
N ASN A 980 -29.64 4.97 -15.19
CA ASN A 980 -30.72 5.41 -16.08
C ASN A 980 -30.89 4.47 -17.30
N ALA A 981 -29.80 3.96 -17.87
CA ALA A 981 -29.87 2.94 -18.93
C ALA A 981 -30.49 1.62 -18.41
N MET A 982 -30.10 1.17 -17.21
CA MET A 982 -30.68 -0.02 -16.57
C MET A 982 -32.13 0.18 -16.14
N ALA A 983 -32.55 1.40 -15.79
CA ALA A 983 -33.96 1.74 -15.56
C ALA A 983 -34.81 1.51 -16.82
N ALA A 984 -34.27 1.77 -18.01
CA ALA A 984 -34.94 1.44 -19.26
C ALA A 984 -35.01 -0.09 -19.52
N VAL A 985 -34.03 -0.88 -19.06
CA VAL A 985 -34.12 -2.36 -19.05
C VAL A 985 -35.25 -2.82 -18.12
N ILE A 986 -35.26 -2.36 -16.87
CA ILE A 986 -36.30 -2.69 -15.87
C ILE A 986 -37.70 -2.33 -16.39
N SER A 987 -37.84 -1.24 -17.14
CA SER A 987 -39.12 -0.79 -17.70
C SER A 987 -39.63 -1.60 -18.90
N GLN A 988 -38.81 -2.43 -19.53
CA GLN A 988 -39.13 -3.07 -20.83
C GLN A 988 -38.87 -4.58 -20.88
N ASN A 989 -37.84 -5.08 -20.19
CA ASN A 989 -37.50 -6.50 -20.20
C ASN A 989 -38.48 -7.31 -19.32
N THR A 990 -38.97 -8.43 -19.87
CA THR A 990 -40.00 -9.28 -19.25
C THR A 990 -39.48 -10.60 -18.68
N THR A 991 -38.16 -10.86 -18.73
CA THR A 991 -37.56 -12.13 -18.30
C THR A 991 -36.60 -12.00 -17.12
N LEU A 992 -36.03 -10.81 -16.90
CA LEU A 992 -35.05 -10.56 -15.86
C LEU A 992 -35.71 -10.57 -14.46
N THR A 993 -35.35 -11.56 -13.65
CA THR A 993 -35.87 -11.73 -12.28
C THR A 993 -34.90 -11.25 -11.21
N THR A 994 -33.59 -11.22 -11.49
CA THR A 994 -32.55 -10.78 -10.54
C THR A 994 -31.56 -9.85 -11.22
N LEU A 995 -31.31 -8.69 -10.60
CA LEU A 995 -30.38 -7.68 -11.07
C LEU A 995 -29.51 -7.16 -9.91
N ASP A 996 -28.19 -7.24 -10.04
CA ASP A 996 -27.25 -6.63 -9.09
C ASP A 996 -26.47 -5.47 -9.72
N LEU A 997 -26.70 -4.28 -9.16
CA LEU A 997 -26.09 -3.00 -9.48
C LEU A 997 -25.36 -2.40 -8.25
N GLY A 998 -25.01 -3.19 -7.23
CA GLY A 998 -24.23 -2.69 -6.09
C GLY A 998 -22.81 -2.23 -6.45
N LYS A 999 -22.25 -1.29 -5.68
CA LYS A 999 -20.91 -0.70 -5.85
C LYS A 999 -20.66 -0.24 -7.29
N ASN A 1000 -21.41 0.77 -7.72
CA ASN A 1000 -21.48 1.26 -9.09
C ASN A 1000 -21.48 2.79 -9.23
N HIS A 1001 -21.23 3.52 -8.14
CA HIS A 1001 -21.25 4.98 -8.08
C HIS A 1001 -22.63 5.59 -8.48
N ILE A 1002 -23.72 4.90 -8.10
CA ILE A 1002 -25.09 5.36 -8.35
C ILE A 1002 -25.51 6.32 -7.22
N GLY A 1003 -25.90 7.54 -7.58
CA GLY A 1003 -26.39 8.57 -6.66
C GLY A 1003 -27.91 8.69 -6.66
N ASP A 1004 -28.41 9.78 -6.09
CA ASP A 1004 -29.85 10.01 -5.93
C ASP A 1004 -30.61 10.15 -7.26
N ALA A 1005 -29.98 10.60 -8.34
CA ALA A 1005 -30.66 10.76 -9.64
C ALA A 1005 -30.81 9.43 -10.37
N GLY A 1006 -29.81 8.55 -10.32
CA GLY A 1006 -29.91 7.17 -10.80
C GLY A 1006 -30.89 6.35 -9.97
N ALA A 1007 -30.87 6.53 -8.64
CA ALA A 1007 -31.86 5.95 -7.74
C ALA A 1007 -33.30 6.36 -8.09
N ALA A 1008 -33.55 7.65 -8.37
CA ALA A 1008 -34.87 8.13 -8.78
C ALA A 1008 -35.35 7.52 -10.11
N ARG A 1009 -34.45 7.32 -11.08
CA ARG A 1009 -34.77 6.65 -12.36
C ARG A 1009 -35.08 5.16 -12.16
N LEU A 1010 -34.29 4.45 -11.36
CA LEU A 1010 -34.52 3.04 -11.04
C LEU A 1010 -35.84 2.84 -10.28
N ALA A 1011 -36.17 3.73 -9.34
CA ALA A 1011 -37.44 3.74 -8.62
C ALA A 1011 -38.64 3.96 -9.57
N GLU A 1012 -38.54 4.92 -10.49
CA GLU A 1012 -39.58 5.20 -11.50
C GLU A 1012 -39.84 4.00 -12.42
N ALA A 1013 -38.78 3.27 -12.80
CA ALA A 1013 -38.88 2.03 -13.57
C ALA A 1013 -39.49 0.88 -12.77
N LEU A 1014 -39.09 0.71 -11.50
CA LEU A 1014 -39.64 -0.31 -10.61
C LEU A 1014 -41.15 -0.19 -10.44
N LEU A 1015 -41.72 1.01 -10.40
CA LEU A 1015 -43.18 1.20 -10.28
C LEU A 1015 -43.97 0.62 -11.48
N ARG A 1016 -43.31 0.32 -12.60
CA ARG A 1016 -43.91 -0.23 -13.83
C ARG A 1016 -43.55 -1.71 -14.07
N ASN A 1017 -42.52 -2.21 -13.40
CA ASN A 1017 -42.02 -3.56 -13.62
C ASN A 1017 -42.79 -4.62 -12.81
N THR A 1018 -43.10 -5.75 -13.44
CA THR A 1018 -43.85 -6.88 -12.86
C THR A 1018 -43.08 -8.20 -12.86
N THR A 1019 -41.78 -8.18 -13.14
CA THR A 1019 -40.96 -9.36 -13.48
C THR A 1019 -39.69 -9.51 -12.63
N LEU A 1020 -39.11 -8.40 -12.18
CA LEU A 1020 -37.92 -8.34 -11.34
C LEU A 1020 -38.29 -8.64 -9.88
N LYS A 1021 -37.73 -9.74 -9.36
CA LYS A 1021 -37.92 -10.24 -7.99
C LYS A 1021 -36.82 -9.80 -7.04
N GLY A 1022 -35.61 -9.56 -7.55
CA GLY A 1022 -34.47 -9.12 -6.76
C GLY A 1022 -33.75 -7.94 -7.41
N LEU A 1023 -33.61 -6.85 -6.65
CA LEU A 1023 -32.74 -5.73 -7.02
C LEU A 1023 -31.71 -5.48 -5.91
N SER A 1024 -30.45 -5.40 -6.29
CA SER A 1024 -29.34 -5.16 -5.37
C SER A 1024 -28.61 -3.87 -5.74
N LEU A 1025 -28.46 -2.97 -4.77
CA LEU A 1025 -27.87 -1.62 -4.91
C LEU A 1025 -26.93 -1.28 -3.73
N TRP A 1026 -26.36 -2.29 -3.06
CA TRP A 1026 -25.45 -2.10 -1.93
C TRP A 1026 -24.23 -1.24 -2.27
N TYR A 1027 -23.68 -0.50 -1.29
CA TYR A 1027 -22.43 0.28 -1.43
C TYR A 1027 -22.44 1.24 -2.63
N ASN A 1028 -23.56 1.93 -2.88
CA ASN A 1028 -23.65 3.03 -3.83
C ASN A 1028 -23.67 4.38 -3.08
N GLU A 1029 -23.71 5.49 -3.82
CA GLU A 1029 -23.56 6.86 -3.32
C GLU A 1029 -24.92 7.53 -3.05
N MET A 1030 -25.96 6.72 -2.80
CA MET A 1030 -27.32 7.20 -2.52
C MET A 1030 -27.41 7.83 -1.12
N SER A 1031 -27.88 9.07 -1.05
CA SER A 1031 -28.18 9.73 0.22
C SER A 1031 -29.45 9.15 0.85
N GLU A 1032 -29.82 9.62 2.04
CA GLU A 1032 -31.13 9.28 2.62
C GLU A 1032 -32.32 9.64 1.68
N ALA A 1033 -32.16 10.56 0.74
CA ALA A 1033 -33.20 10.91 -0.22
C ALA A 1033 -33.38 9.80 -1.28
N GLY A 1034 -32.32 9.39 -1.98
CA GLY A 1034 -32.35 8.29 -2.95
C GLY A 1034 -32.78 6.97 -2.30
N GLN A 1035 -32.28 6.67 -1.10
CA GLN A 1035 -32.68 5.48 -0.35
C GLN A 1035 -34.17 5.49 0.02
N ARG A 1036 -34.73 6.65 0.45
CA ARG A 1036 -36.18 6.78 0.70
C ARG A 1036 -37.01 6.61 -0.57
N VAL A 1037 -36.57 7.14 -1.70
CA VAL A 1037 -37.25 6.99 -3.00
C VAL A 1037 -37.27 5.52 -3.45
N MET A 1038 -36.15 4.81 -3.35
CA MET A 1038 -36.08 3.36 -3.62
C MET A 1038 -36.95 2.53 -2.68
N ALA A 1039 -36.97 2.84 -1.39
CA ALA A 1039 -37.83 2.15 -0.41
C ALA A 1039 -39.33 2.39 -0.68
N ALA A 1040 -39.71 3.60 -1.09
CA ALA A 1040 -41.08 3.94 -1.48
C ALA A 1040 -41.52 3.25 -2.78
N ALA A 1041 -40.61 3.00 -3.73
CA ALA A 1041 -40.91 2.18 -4.91
C ALA A 1041 -41.06 0.69 -4.53
N ARG A 1042 -40.20 0.16 -3.66
CA ARG A 1042 -40.31 -1.23 -3.15
C ARG A 1042 -41.62 -1.49 -2.40
N SER A 1043 -42.18 -0.52 -1.68
CA SER A 1043 -43.47 -0.72 -0.99
C SER A 1043 -44.69 -0.70 -1.93
N GLN A 1044 -44.53 -0.18 -3.15
CA GLN A 1044 -45.59 -0.11 -4.17
C GLN A 1044 -45.47 -1.22 -5.24
N ASN A 1045 -44.25 -1.72 -5.50
CA ASN A 1045 -44.04 -2.88 -6.36
C ASN A 1045 -44.31 -4.20 -5.58
N SER A 1046 -45.28 -4.98 -6.05
CA SER A 1046 -45.68 -6.28 -5.46
C SER A 1046 -45.04 -7.51 -6.11
N ALA A 1047 -44.22 -7.35 -7.16
CA ALA A 1047 -43.48 -8.43 -7.83
C ALA A 1047 -42.03 -8.55 -7.34
N LEU A 1048 -41.45 -7.46 -6.83
CA LEU A 1048 -40.12 -7.39 -6.23
C LEU A 1048 -40.16 -8.05 -4.85
N ASP A 1049 -39.60 -9.26 -4.71
CA ASP A 1049 -39.49 -9.97 -3.44
C ASP A 1049 -38.53 -9.24 -2.49
N TRP A 1050 -37.35 -8.82 -2.97
CA TRP A 1050 -36.31 -8.19 -2.15
C TRP A 1050 -35.60 -7.01 -2.83
N LEU A 1051 -35.17 -6.05 -2.02
CA LEU A 1051 -34.38 -4.90 -2.40
C LEU A 1051 -33.22 -4.74 -1.40
N ASN A 1052 -31.97 -4.72 -1.87
CA ASN A 1052 -30.81 -4.48 -1.01
C ASN A 1052 -30.26 -3.05 -1.17
N LEU A 1053 -30.28 -2.27 -0.07
CA LEU A 1053 -29.72 -0.91 0.02
C LEU A 1053 -28.55 -0.80 1.03
N SER A 1054 -27.99 -1.92 1.52
CA SER A 1054 -26.94 -1.93 2.56
C SER A 1054 -25.70 -1.10 2.18
N GLU A 1055 -25.04 -0.47 3.16
CA GLU A 1055 -23.78 0.28 2.99
C GLU A 1055 -23.86 1.50 2.04
N ASN A 1056 -25.05 2.02 1.76
CA ASN A 1056 -25.19 3.31 1.09
C ASN A 1056 -25.05 4.45 2.10
N GLN A 1057 -24.06 5.32 1.89
CA GLN A 1057 -23.81 6.53 2.66
C GLN A 1057 -23.45 7.69 1.71
N PRO A 1058 -23.72 8.95 2.09
CA PRO A 1058 -23.25 10.09 1.30
C PRO A 1058 -21.70 10.16 1.30
N PRO A 1059 -21.07 10.72 0.26
CA PRO A 1059 -19.66 11.12 0.31
C PRO A 1059 -19.45 12.17 1.42
N ASN A 1060 -18.33 12.06 2.14
CA ASN A 1060 -18.15 12.60 3.50
C ASN A 1060 -16.69 13.04 3.79
#